data_AF-A0A6N6TGP5-F1
#
_entry.id   AF-A0A6N6TGP5-F1
#
_cell.length_a   1.000
_cell.length_b   1.000
_cell.length_c   1.000
_cell.angle_alpha   90.00
_cell.angle_beta   90.00
_cell.angle_gamma   90.00
#
_symmetry.space_group_name_H-M   'P 1'
#
loop_
_entity.id
_entity.type
_entity.pdbx_description
1 polymer ?
#
loop_
_entity_poly.entity_id
_entity_poly.type
_entity_poly.pdbx_seq_one_letter_code
_entity_poly.pdbx_strand_id
1 'polypeptide(L)'
;MTAMHDIEAYWRELDALRRVAGAEHEGALSQAFAGLLKVRAVEHQLVLSQQHPFPTPTGKTLRPDGALLDRVRLVHGWWEAKDSSDDLDHEIAAKLAKGYPTDNIVFEDTRTAVLIQNGQEVLRVATGDGPALNRLLDGFFAFRPPEVAHFDQAVARFRAELPTVIAALNDLLTAALAHETAFQQRFAAFLAQCQHTIGGRVTASQAREMLIQHILTEQIFRDIFPVSEFHRANHLACTLTDLESAFLRGETRRNLLIRLEPYYTAIRRTAAGAISAADKQEFLKAIYEDFYTAYNPRDADKLGVVYTPGEVVRFILAGCDWLARRHFGKSLSDPELDILDPCTGTGAFIVELLDWLRGDRTALARKYAEEIHANEIAILPYYIACLNIEQTYAEIMGTWREFAGACFVDTLANWGFELTHRGAQSDLFGALTEENRRRIQHQNTRRIPVILGNPPYNASQRSENENNKNEPAPIADARIRATYLAESSAQKTKLYDPYIRFFRWASDWIGQEGIIGFITNRSYLDGRQADGFRQIVAREFQEIWVVDLKGNARTSGERRRQEAGNVFDDKIRVGVAIGFFVRNPNLEGCEIRHIALDDFMTAVAKRRWLAAHPLRQLARDGELRRIRPTANGDWLNQPTADWSAFLPVADKAVKAGQSEQAIFRLFASSIKTNRDEWVYDFDKKQLKRKVQYFITAFNRQVASGTLHPDTLDYSIKWSSTLKTRNKLPAYSTKRLLKSLWRPFVTKHYYAEKTMSDRLTALHYQIYGADLKQDNLCIGISGGSAMKPFQALAFNGLADYECVEKNQLLPRWIYAPDGSRQDNITDWALIQFRTRYQDMSIEKPAIFDYVYAVLHDPAYRETYALNLKAAFPRIPCYADFRQWAAWGQALLALHAGFASVEPWPLTRKEDWAAPPAPPNPRLKADKTAGVIEIDSMTRLEGVPPEAWDYRLGNRSALDWILEEYQEATPRDPTLRDQFNAYRFADYKEAVLDLLGRVTRVSVETMQILRAMGSAVPESRDLADAGC
;
A
#
# COMPACT_ATOMS: atom_id res chain seq x y z
N MET A 1 -23.29 8.00 16.07
CA MET A 1 -24.23 8.53 15.05
C MET A 1 -24.53 7.56 13.91
N THR A 2 -23.66 6.57 13.61
CA THR A 2 -23.86 5.59 12.51
C THR A 2 -24.93 4.53 12.81
N ALA A 3 -24.98 3.97 14.02
CA ALA A 3 -25.87 2.85 14.38
C ALA A 3 -27.38 3.08 14.14
N MET A 4 -27.87 4.31 14.39
CA MET A 4 -29.30 4.65 14.20
C MET A 4 -29.65 4.81 12.72
N HIS A 5 -28.68 5.23 11.90
CA HIS A 5 -28.87 5.48 10.48
C HIS A 5 -29.14 4.16 9.71
N ASP A 6 -28.56 3.04 10.16
CA ASP A 6 -28.79 1.72 9.56
C ASP A 6 -30.21 1.21 9.83
N ILE A 7 -30.73 1.47 11.04
CA ILE A 7 -32.10 1.10 11.43
C ILE A 7 -33.11 1.95 10.65
N GLU A 8 -32.84 3.25 10.48
CA GLU A 8 -33.64 4.13 9.62
C GLU A 8 -33.59 3.71 8.14
N ALA A 9 -32.48 3.15 7.67
CA ALA A 9 -32.39 2.56 6.33
C ALA A 9 -33.24 1.29 6.21
N TYR A 10 -33.18 0.40 7.21
CA TYR A 10 -34.02 -0.78 7.31
C TYR A 10 -35.51 -0.44 7.25
N TRP A 11 -35.98 0.54 8.02
CA TRP A 11 -37.39 0.95 7.99
C TRP A 11 -37.82 1.50 6.64
N ARG A 12 -36.97 2.30 5.98
CA ARG A 12 -37.24 2.81 4.63
C ARG A 12 -37.35 1.68 3.59
N GLU A 13 -36.49 0.68 3.69
CA GLU A 13 -36.51 -0.49 2.81
C GLU A 13 -37.75 -1.36 3.06
N LEU A 14 -38.11 -1.58 4.32
CA LEU A 14 -39.32 -2.30 4.71
C LEU A 14 -40.58 -1.60 4.20
N ASP A 15 -40.66 -0.27 4.31
CA ASP A 15 -41.77 0.53 3.79
C ASP A 15 -41.83 0.53 2.25
N ALA A 16 -40.68 0.54 1.58
CA ALA A 16 -40.63 0.43 0.12
C ALA A 16 -41.12 -0.94 -0.36
N LEU A 17 -40.69 -2.02 0.28
CA LEU A 17 -41.10 -3.39 -0.05
C LEU A 17 -42.60 -3.59 0.17
N ARG A 18 -43.17 -3.05 1.26
CA ARG A 18 -44.62 -3.06 1.54
C ARG A 18 -45.45 -2.34 0.48
N ARG A 19 -44.88 -1.34 -0.22
CA ARG A 19 -45.58 -0.59 -1.29
C ARG A 19 -45.52 -1.29 -2.65
N VAL A 20 -44.52 -2.13 -2.89
CA VAL A 20 -44.25 -2.79 -4.19
C VAL A 20 -44.83 -4.21 -4.23
N ALA A 21 -44.68 -4.98 -3.15
CA ALA A 21 -45.27 -6.30 -3.02
C ALA A 21 -46.66 -6.16 -2.39
N GLY A 22 -47.72 -6.22 -3.20
CA GLY A 22 -49.11 -6.08 -2.75
C GLY A 22 -49.65 -7.22 -1.86
N ALA A 23 -48.80 -7.97 -1.15
CA ALA A 23 -49.16 -8.97 -0.15
C ALA A 23 -47.98 -9.22 0.79
N GLU A 24 -48.28 -9.50 2.06
CA GLU A 24 -47.41 -9.85 3.19
C GLU A 24 -46.64 -11.18 2.96
N HIS A 25 -45.95 -11.35 1.84
CA HIS A 25 -45.24 -12.60 1.52
C HIS A 25 -43.79 -12.59 2.06
N GLU A 26 -43.56 -13.49 3.02
CA GLU A 26 -42.34 -13.92 3.74
C GLU A 26 -40.98 -13.61 3.06
N GLY A 27 -40.80 -14.08 1.82
CA GLY A 27 -39.50 -14.06 1.14
C GLY A 27 -39.01 -12.67 0.72
N ALA A 28 -39.90 -11.68 0.65
CA ALA A 28 -39.55 -10.31 0.28
C ALA A 28 -39.23 -9.42 1.48
N LEU A 29 -39.97 -9.56 2.60
CA LEU A 29 -39.83 -8.68 3.76
C LEU A 29 -38.63 -9.05 4.65
N SER A 30 -38.32 -10.35 4.76
CA SER A 30 -37.12 -10.85 5.47
C SER A 30 -35.81 -10.33 4.86
N GLN A 31 -35.80 -9.93 3.58
CA GLN A 31 -34.61 -9.35 2.93
C GLN A 31 -34.18 -8.01 3.54
N ALA A 32 -35.13 -7.21 4.04
CA ALA A 32 -34.82 -5.94 4.69
C ALA A 32 -34.04 -6.18 6.00
N PHE A 33 -34.47 -7.16 6.80
CA PHE A 33 -33.76 -7.51 8.04
C PHE A 33 -32.41 -8.18 7.75
N ALA A 34 -32.33 -9.02 6.71
CA ALA A 34 -31.05 -9.53 6.23
C ALA A 34 -30.09 -8.40 5.79
N GLY A 35 -30.61 -7.34 5.18
CA GLY A 35 -29.88 -6.14 4.81
C GLY A 35 -29.26 -5.44 6.03
N LEU A 36 -30.08 -5.24 7.07
CA LEU A 36 -29.64 -4.68 8.35
C LEU A 36 -28.52 -5.52 8.98
N LEU A 37 -28.70 -6.85 9.05
CA LEU A 37 -27.69 -7.76 9.57
C LEU A 37 -26.40 -7.74 8.73
N LYS A 38 -26.49 -7.65 7.40
CA LYS A 38 -25.32 -7.57 6.50
C LYS A 38 -24.50 -6.30 6.75
N VAL A 39 -25.15 -5.14 6.92
CA VAL A 39 -24.45 -3.88 7.19
C VAL A 39 -23.72 -3.96 8.53
N ARG A 40 -24.39 -4.43 9.59
CA ARG A 40 -23.78 -4.57 10.91
C ARG A 40 -22.71 -5.65 10.97
N ALA A 41 -22.87 -6.77 10.26
CA ALA A 41 -21.86 -7.81 10.19
C ALA A 41 -20.51 -7.26 9.70
N VAL A 42 -20.50 -6.35 8.72
CA VAL A 42 -19.28 -5.70 8.21
C VAL A 42 -18.55 -4.89 9.30
N GLU A 43 -19.29 -4.16 10.16
CA GLU A 43 -18.70 -3.42 11.28
C GLU A 43 -17.98 -4.34 12.27
N HIS A 44 -18.50 -5.56 12.44
CA HIS A 44 -17.97 -6.58 13.34
C HIS A 44 -17.02 -7.58 12.67
N GLN A 45 -16.64 -7.37 11.41
CA GLN A 45 -15.80 -8.29 10.63
C GLN A 45 -16.40 -9.70 10.46
N LEU A 46 -17.72 -9.77 10.39
CA LEU A 46 -18.50 -10.98 10.14
C LEU A 46 -19.15 -10.94 8.75
N VAL A 47 -19.56 -12.09 8.25
CA VAL A 47 -20.29 -12.25 7.00
C VAL A 47 -21.58 -13.02 7.27
N LEU A 48 -22.71 -12.48 6.82
CA LEU A 48 -23.99 -13.20 6.86
C LEU A 48 -24.05 -14.21 5.71
N SER A 49 -24.03 -15.50 6.03
CA SER A 49 -24.27 -16.61 5.11
C SER A 49 -25.75 -17.00 5.18
N GLN A 50 -26.46 -16.92 4.04
CA GLN A 50 -27.88 -17.27 3.98
C GLN A 50 -28.08 -18.77 3.77
N GLN A 51 -29.14 -19.34 4.38
CA GLN A 51 -29.48 -20.76 4.29
C GLN A 51 -28.32 -21.70 4.68
N HIS A 52 -27.55 -21.29 5.69
CA HIS A 52 -26.35 -22.00 6.12
C HIS A 52 -26.74 -23.36 6.75
N PRO A 53 -26.29 -24.49 6.20
CA PRO A 53 -26.68 -25.80 6.71
C PRO A 53 -25.96 -26.12 8.03
N PHE A 54 -26.66 -26.73 8.98
CA PHE A 54 -26.03 -27.32 10.18
C PHE A 54 -26.61 -28.71 10.51
N PRO A 55 -25.77 -29.64 10.99
CA PRO A 55 -26.23 -30.96 11.42
C PRO A 55 -26.86 -30.89 12.81
N THR A 56 -28.01 -31.53 12.99
CA THR A 56 -28.64 -31.71 14.30
C THR A 56 -28.07 -32.94 15.03
N PRO A 57 -28.24 -33.05 16.36
CA PRO A 57 -27.87 -34.24 17.13
C PRO A 57 -28.53 -35.54 16.64
N THR A 58 -29.62 -35.43 15.88
CA THR A 58 -30.36 -36.56 15.30
C THR A 58 -29.86 -36.96 13.90
N GLY A 59 -28.82 -36.30 13.37
CA GLY A 59 -28.25 -36.57 12.05
C GLY A 59 -28.99 -35.90 10.88
N LYS A 60 -30.10 -35.19 11.12
CA LYS A 60 -30.79 -34.39 10.10
C LYS A 60 -30.10 -33.03 9.92
N THR A 61 -29.96 -32.57 8.68
CA THR A 61 -29.45 -31.22 8.36
C THR A 61 -30.60 -30.21 8.35
N LEU A 62 -30.47 -29.13 9.12
CA LEU A 62 -31.39 -27.99 9.13
C LEU A 62 -30.71 -26.76 8.50
N ARG A 63 -31.52 -25.79 8.07
CA ARG A 63 -31.06 -24.57 7.40
C ARG A 63 -31.82 -23.36 7.96
N PRO A 64 -31.22 -22.60 8.89
CA PRO A 64 -31.74 -21.30 9.28
C PRO A 64 -31.61 -20.29 8.14
N ASP A 65 -32.39 -19.22 8.17
CA ASP A 65 -32.37 -18.18 7.12
C ASP A 65 -31.02 -17.48 7.02
N GLY A 66 -30.27 -17.36 8.13
CA GLY A 66 -28.88 -16.94 8.09
C GLY A 66 -28.02 -17.37 9.28
N ALA A 67 -26.71 -17.32 9.05
CA ALA A 67 -25.67 -17.49 10.06
C ALA A 67 -24.61 -16.39 9.90
N LEU A 68 -24.19 -15.78 11.01
CA LEU A 68 -23.05 -14.88 11.05
C LEU A 68 -21.77 -15.69 11.18
N LEU A 69 -20.89 -15.59 10.20
CA LEU A 69 -19.63 -16.31 10.14
C LEU A 69 -18.46 -15.34 10.27
N ASP A 70 -17.42 -15.72 10.99
CA ASP A 70 -16.13 -15.01 10.94
C ASP A 70 -15.24 -15.48 9.78
N ARG A 71 -14.01 -14.96 9.74
CA ARG A 71 -12.99 -15.28 8.75
C ARG A 71 -12.57 -16.76 8.73
N VAL A 72 -12.68 -17.48 9.85
CA VAL A 72 -12.40 -18.92 9.93
C VAL A 72 -13.69 -19.75 9.84
N ARG A 73 -14.79 -19.15 9.39
CA ARG A 73 -16.10 -19.78 9.20
C ARG A 73 -16.71 -20.35 10.48
N LEU A 74 -16.30 -19.87 11.65
CA LEU A 74 -16.99 -20.18 12.90
C LEU A 74 -18.27 -19.34 12.99
N VAL A 75 -19.34 -19.95 13.50
CA VAL A 75 -20.63 -19.28 13.63
C VAL A 75 -20.66 -18.46 14.90
N HIS A 76 -20.95 -17.16 14.76
CA HIS A 76 -21.11 -16.20 15.86
C HIS A 76 -22.57 -16.08 16.32
N GLY A 77 -23.51 -16.30 15.41
CA GLY A 77 -24.93 -16.23 15.71
C GLY A 77 -25.79 -16.67 14.53
N TRP A 78 -27.03 -17.02 14.82
CA TRP A 78 -28.01 -17.51 13.86
C TRP A 78 -29.18 -16.53 13.71
N TRP A 79 -29.84 -16.56 12.57
CA TRP A 79 -31.01 -15.74 12.30
C TRP A 79 -32.06 -16.59 11.58
N GLU A 80 -33.31 -16.46 12.03
CA GLU A 80 -34.49 -17.08 11.43
C GLU A 80 -35.60 -16.02 11.35
N ALA A 81 -36.15 -15.84 10.15
CA ALA A 81 -37.28 -14.96 9.88
C ALA A 81 -38.60 -15.75 9.93
N LYS A 82 -39.70 -15.09 10.30
CA LYS A 82 -41.05 -15.67 10.39
C LYS A 82 -42.09 -14.74 9.78
N ASP A 83 -43.25 -15.28 9.46
CA ASP A 83 -44.35 -14.47 8.95
C ASP A 83 -44.99 -13.66 10.06
N SER A 84 -45.35 -12.42 9.72
CA SER A 84 -45.94 -11.50 10.69
C SER A 84 -47.33 -11.98 11.17
N SER A 85 -48.00 -12.86 10.43
CA SER A 85 -49.26 -13.49 10.81
C SER A 85 -49.11 -14.68 11.77
N ASP A 86 -47.89 -15.20 11.96
CA ASP A 86 -47.64 -16.37 12.80
C ASP A 86 -47.59 -16.01 14.28
N ASP A 87 -47.91 -16.99 15.14
CA ASP A 87 -47.58 -16.91 16.56
C ASP A 87 -46.08 -17.18 16.73
N LEU A 88 -45.31 -16.10 16.87
CA LEU A 88 -43.85 -16.16 16.98
C LEU A 88 -43.40 -17.05 18.15
N ASP A 89 -44.13 -17.13 19.26
CA ASP A 89 -43.76 -17.96 20.40
C ASP A 89 -43.96 -19.46 20.09
N HIS A 90 -45.04 -19.80 19.38
CA HIS A 90 -45.27 -21.16 18.91
C HIS A 90 -44.18 -21.61 17.93
N GLU A 91 -43.80 -20.73 17.00
CA GLU A 91 -42.76 -21.01 16.00
C GLU A 91 -41.37 -21.16 16.62
N ILE A 92 -41.01 -20.29 17.56
CA ILE A 92 -39.77 -20.43 18.36
C ILE A 92 -39.76 -21.79 19.04
N ALA A 93 -40.82 -22.13 19.79
CA ALA A 93 -40.91 -23.42 20.49
C ALA A 93 -40.79 -24.62 19.53
N ALA A 94 -41.47 -24.56 18.37
CA ALA A 94 -41.42 -25.61 17.36
C ALA A 94 -40.03 -25.76 16.71
N LYS A 95 -39.32 -24.66 16.47
CA LYS A 95 -37.97 -24.67 15.90
C LYS A 95 -36.94 -25.17 16.90
N LEU A 96 -36.99 -24.73 18.15
CA LEU A 96 -36.13 -25.23 19.22
C LEU A 96 -36.36 -26.74 19.45
N ALA A 97 -37.61 -27.22 19.42
CA ALA A 97 -37.93 -28.64 19.50
C ALA A 97 -37.38 -29.47 18.32
N LYS A 98 -37.22 -28.86 17.13
CA LYS A 98 -36.56 -29.48 15.96
C LYS A 98 -35.03 -29.51 16.08
N GLY A 99 -34.46 -28.88 17.10
CA GLY A 99 -33.01 -28.84 17.34
C GLY A 99 -32.31 -27.62 16.74
N TYR A 100 -33.01 -26.50 16.57
CA TYR A 100 -32.37 -25.22 16.23
C TYR A 100 -31.39 -24.77 17.33
N PRO A 101 -30.32 -24.04 16.95
CA PRO A 101 -29.29 -23.61 17.88
C PRO A 101 -29.86 -22.62 18.91
N THR A 102 -29.38 -22.73 20.15
CA THR A 102 -29.85 -21.93 21.29
C THR A 102 -28.78 -21.04 21.90
N ASP A 103 -27.53 -21.15 21.43
CA ASP A 103 -26.40 -20.40 21.99
C ASP A 103 -26.48 -18.90 21.68
N ASN A 104 -26.84 -18.54 20.44
CA ASN A 104 -27.06 -17.16 20.00
C ASN A 104 -27.90 -17.15 18.72
N ILE A 105 -29.20 -16.90 18.83
CA ILE A 105 -30.12 -16.84 17.68
C ILE A 105 -31.10 -15.69 17.81
N VAL A 106 -31.38 -15.02 16.69
CA VAL A 106 -32.45 -14.03 16.58
C VAL A 106 -33.59 -14.61 15.76
N PHE A 107 -34.79 -14.58 16.34
CA PHE A 107 -36.05 -14.80 15.64
C PHE A 107 -36.75 -13.47 15.41
N GLU A 108 -37.26 -13.22 14.20
CA GLU A 108 -38.00 -11.98 13.91
C GLU A 108 -39.14 -12.19 12.92
N ASP A 109 -40.22 -11.42 13.08
CA ASP A 109 -41.42 -11.47 12.23
C ASP A 109 -41.74 -10.11 11.56
N THR A 110 -40.73 -9.24 11.46
CA THR A 110 -40.79 -7.82 11.05
C THR A 110 -41.56 -6.88 11.98
N ARG A 111 -42.22 -7.37 13.04
CA ARG A 111 -42.87 -6.55 14.09
C ARG A 111 -42.14 -6.67 15.43
N THR A 112 -41.65 -7.87 15.72
CA THR A 112 -41.00 -8.29 16.95
C THR A 112 -39.71 -9.00 16.60
N ALA A 113 -38.66 -8.72 17.38
CA ALA A 113 -37.42 -9.48 17.34
C ALA A 113 -37.12 -10.04 18.74
N VAL A 114 -36.74 -11.31 18.79
CA VAL A 114 -36.44 -12.07 20.00
C VAL A 114 -35.03 -12.61 19.91
N LEU A 115 -34.19 -12.27 20.88
CA LEU A 115 -32.83 -12.77 21.02
C LEU A 115 -32.79 -13.87 22.08
N ILE A 116 -32.38 -15.06 21.67
CA ILE A 116 -32.12 -16.20 22.55
C ILE A 116 -30.61 -16.42 22.65
N GLN A 117 -30.09 -16.48 23.86
CA GLN A 117 -28.69 -16.82 24.14
C GLN A 117 -28.60 -17.83 25.26
N ASN A 118 -27.69 -18.80 25.12
CA ASN A 118 -27.50 -19.90 26.08
C ASN A 118 -28.83 -20.60 26.50
N GLY A 119 -29.76 -20.76 25.56
CA GLY A 119 -31.07 -21.38 25.81
C GLY A 119 -32.09 -20.52 26.53
N GLN A 120 -31.81 -19.24 26.77
CA GLN A 120 -32.74 -18.31 27.41
C GLN A 120 -33.07 -17.13 26.50
N GLU A 121 -34.32 -16.70 26.54
CA GLU A 121 -34.71 -15.41 25.95
C GLU A 121 -34.06 -14.28 26.75
N VAL A 122 -33.17 -13.52 26.11
CA VAL A 122 -32.43 -12.42 26.74
C VAL A 122 -33.16 -11.10 26.55
N LEU A 123 -33.73 -10.89 25.34
CA LEU A 123 -34.36 -9.64 24.99
C LEU A 123 -35.42 -9.84 23.90
N ARG A 124 -36.57 -9.18 24.09
CA ARG A 124 -37.66 -9.09 23.12
C ARG A 124 -38.02 -7.63 22.91
N VAL A 125 -38.07 -7.22 21.64
CA VAL A 125 -38.29 -5.81 21.28
C VAL A 125 -39.22 -5.70 20.08
N ALA A 126 -39.96 -4.60 20.01
CA ALA A 126 -40.63 -4.21 18.77
C ALA A 126 -39.59 -3.69 17.78
N THR A 127 -39.63 -4.16 16.53
CA THR A 127 -38.69 -3.72 15.46
C THR A 127 -38.86 -2.24 15.08
N GLY A 128 -40.00 -1.64 15.42
CA GLY A 128 -40.26 -0.20 15.28
C GLY A 128 -39.62 0.68 16.37
N ASP A 129 -39.13 0.10 17.47
CA ASP A 129 -38.40 0.83 18.52
C ASP A 129 -36.90 0.78 18.21
N GLY A 130 -36.40 1.83 17.53
CA GLY A 130 -35.00 1.90 17.08
C GLY A 130 -33.97 1.73 18.20
N PRO A 131 -34.07 2.48 19.32
CA PRO A 131 -33.19 2.28 20.46
C PRO A 131 -33.23 0.88 21.06
N ALA A 132 -34.40 0.23 21.15
CA ALA A 132 -34.51 -1.13 21.68
C ALA A 132 -33.96 -2.19 20.71
N LEU A 133 -34.28 -2.06 19.42
CA LEU A 133 -33.73 -2.92 18.37
C LEU A 133 -32.21 -2.81 18.30
N ASN A 134 -31.65 -1.60 18.42
CA ASN A 134 -30.21 -1.41 18.47
C ASN A 134 -29.57 -2.17 19.65
N ARG A 135 -30.16 -2.12 20.85
CA ARG A 135 -29.65 -2.88 22.01
C ARG A 135 -29.68 -4.39 21.77
N LEU A 136 -30.73 -4.90 21.10
CA LEU A 136 -30.82 -6.31 20.74
C LEU A 136 -29.69 -6.69 19.77
N LEU A 137 -29.50 -5.91 18.72
CA LEU A 137 -28.43 -6.15 17.73
C LEU A 137 -27.05 -6.04 18.38
N ASP A 138 -26.79 -5.04 19.22
CA ASP A 138 -25.54 -4.89 19.95
C ASP A 138 -25.28 -6.15 20.80
N GLY A 139 -26.29 -6.68 21.50
CA GLY A 139 -26.20 -7.93 22.25
C GLY A 139 -25.93 -9.17 21.38
N PHE A 140 -26.58 -9.25 20.22
CA PHE A 140 -26.40 -10.34 19.25
C PHE A 140 -24.99 -10.38 18.65
N PHE A 141 -24.45 -9.23 18.23
CA PHE A 141 -23.11 -9.11 17.63
C PHE A 141 -21.96 -9.09 18.66
N ALA A 142 -22.23 -8.66 19.90
CA ALA A 142 -21.24 -8.70 20.98
C ALA A 142 -21.06 -10.11 21.58
N PHE A 143 -22.03 -11.01 21.39
CA PHE A 143 -21.95 -12.37 21.91
C PHE A 143 -20.72 -13.11 21.34
N ARG A 144 -20.11 -13.95 22.18
CA ARG A 144 -18.95 -14.76 21.81
C ARG A 144 -19.25 -16.22 22.12
N PRO A 145 -19.58 -17.03 21.10
CA PRO A 145 -19.87 -18.45 21.32
C PRO A 145 -18.68 -19.19 21.93
N PRO A 146 -18.93 -20.24 22.75
CA PRO A 146 -17.86 -21.02 23.37
C PRO A 146 -16.86 -21.59 22.35
N GLU A 147 -17.33 -22.02 21.18
CA GLU A 147 -16.46 -22.56 20.13
C GLU A 147 -15.48 -21.52 19.58
N VAL A 148 -15.96 -20.29 19.35
CA VAL A 148 -15.11 -19.15 18.93
C VAL A 148 -14.08 -18.84 20.01
N ALA A 149 -14.51 -18.74 21.27
CA ALA A 149 -13.62 -18.47 22.39
C ALA A 149 -12.54 -19.55 22.56
N HIS A 150 -12.89 -20.83 22.42
CA HIS A 150 -11.94 -21.93 22.46
C HIS A 150 -10.94 -21.87 21.30
N PHE A 151 -11.40 -21.53 20.10
CA PHE A 151 -10.53 -21.38 18.94
C PHE A 151 -9.53 -20.22 19.12
N ASP A 152 -10.00 -19.05 19.57
CA ASP A 152 -9.14 -17.90 19.87
C ASP A 152 -8.08 -18.22 20.94
N GLN A 153 -8.47 -18.95 21.99
CA GLN A 153 -7.52 -19.42 23.01
C GLN A 153 -6.47 -20.38 22.41
N ALA A 154 -6.87 -21.27 21.51
CA ALA A 154 -5.95 -22.17 20.83
C ALA A 154 -4.95 -21.39 19.94
N VAL A 155 -5.41 -20.38 19.21
CA VAL A 155 -4.56 -19.47 18.41
C VAL A 155 -3.59 -18.68 19.30
N ALA A 156 -4.08 -18.12 20.41
CA ALA A 156 -3.24 -17.36 21.34
C ALA A 156 -2.14 -18.24 21.96
N ARG A 157 -2.50 -19.47 22.36
CA ARG A 157 -1.53 -20.45 22.88
C ARG A 157 -0.53 -20.87 21.81
N PHE A 158 -0.99 -21.11 20.58
CA PHE A 158 -0.13 -21.42 19.45
C PHE A 158 0.92 -20.30 19.24
N ARG A 159 0.50 -19.04 19.21
CA ARG A 159 1.39 -17.87 19.11
C ARG A 159 2.43 -17.81 20.24
N ALA A 160 2.06 -18.21 21.46
CA ALA A 160 2.97 -18.21 22.60
C ALA A 160 4.00 -19.35 22.56
N GLU A 161 3.60 -20.56 22.16
CA GLU A 161 4.45 -21.76 22.17
C GLU A 161 5.31 -21.90 20.90
N LEU A 162 4.86 -21.36 19.76
CA LEU A 162 5.51 -21.52 18.47
C LEU A 162 7.00 -21.10 18.46
N PRO A 163 7.42 -19.95 19.06
CA PRO A 163 8.84 -19.59 19.12
C PRO A 163 9.70 -20.63 19.87
N THR A 164 9.16 -21.23 20.93
CA THR A 164 9.83 -22.28 21.69
C THR A 164 9.99 -23.56 20.86
N VAL A 165 8.96 -23.94 20.10
CA VAL A 165 9.02 -25.10 19.20
C VAL A 165 10.02 -24.86 18.06
N ILE A 166 10.03 -23.67 17.46
CA ILE A 166 10.99 -23.29 16.41
C ILE A 166 12.43 -23.31 16.94
N ALA A 167 12.67 -22.80 18.15
CA ALA A 167 13.99 -22.85 18.78
C ALA A 167 14.47 -24.30 18.95
N ALA A 168 13.61 -25.17 19.51
CA ALA A 168 13.93 -26.58 19.71
C ALA A 168 14.15 -27.33 18.36
N LEU A 169 13.35 -27.05 17.32
CA LEU A 169 13.58 -27.58 15.98
C LEU A 169 14.93 -27.14 15.43
N ASN A 170 15.29 -25.88 15.61
CA ASN A 170 16.58 -25.35 15.16
C ASN A 170 17.75 -26.00 15.90
N ASP A 171 17.63 -26.26 17.19
CA ASP A 171 18.64 -26.95 17.98
C ASP A 171 18.82 -28.40 17.50
N LEU A 172 17.72 -29.13 17.29
CA LEU A 172 17.74 -30.49 16.75
C LEU A 172 18.37 -30.55 15.35
N LEU A 173 17.99 -29.62 14.46
CA LEU A 173 18.58 -29.51 13.12
C LEU A 173 20.08 -29.21 13.18
N THR A 174 20.48 -28.33 14.09
CA THR A 174 21.90 -27.97 14.27
C THR A 174 22.70 -29.16 14.78
N ALA A 175 22.15 -29.92 15.74
CA ALA A 175 22.77 -31.14 16.24
C ALA A 175 22.87 -32.22 15.15
N ALA A 176 21.81 -32.43 14.36
CA ALA A 176 21.81 -33.38 13.25
C ALA A 176 22.83 -32.99 12.16
N LEU A 177 22.92 -31.70 11.82
CA LEU A 177 23.93 -31.18 10.88
C LEU A 177 25.36 -31.27 11.44
N ALA A 178 25.56 -31.33 12.74
CA ALA A 178 26.88 -31.45 13.36
C ALA A 178 27.32 -32.92 13.53
N HIS A 179 26.38 -33.83 13.79
CA HIS A 179 26.70 -35.15 14.32
C HIS A 179 26.17 -36.34 13.48
N GLU A 180 25.23 -36.12 12.56
CA GLU A 180 24.62 -37.20 11.77
C GLU A 180 25.03 -37.14 10.30
N THR A 181 26.01 -37.97 9.91
CA THR A 181 26.54 -38.00 8.53
C THR A 181 25.47 -38.28 7.48
N ALA A 182 24.52 -39.17 7.78
CA ALA A 182 23.41 -39.47 6.88
C ALA A 182 22.47 -38.26 6.67
N PHE A 183 22.22 -37.47 7.72
CA PHE A 183 21.42 -36.26 7.60
C PHE A 183 22.18 -35.16 6.85
N GLN A 184 23.46 -34.95 7.17
CA GLN A 184 24.33 -34.00 6.47
C GLN A 184 24.32 -34.22 4.94
N GLN A 185 24.48 -35.47 4.50
CA GLN A 185 24.46 -35.82 3.08
C GLN A 185 23.11 -35.53 2.42
N ARG A 186 22.00 -35.91 3.07
CA ARG A 186 20.65 -35.65 2.56
C ARG A 186 20.34 -34.15 2.52
N PHE A 187 20.71 -33.42 3.56
CA PHE A 187 20.49 -31.97 3.63
C PHE A 187 21.36 -31.22 2.61
N ALA A 188 22.62 -31.63 2.41
CA ALA A 188 23.47 -31.05 1.38
C ALA A 188 22.92 -31.29 -0.03
N ALA A 189 22.41 -32.51 -0.29
CA ALA A 189 21.73 -32.82 -1.55
C ALA A 189 20.48 -31.94 -1.75
N PHE A 190 19.66 -31.78 -0.71
CA PHE A 190 18.48 -30.91 -0.73
C PHE A 190 18.83 -29.42 -0.91
N LEU A 191 19.88 -28.93 -0.26
CA LEU A 191 20.34 -27.55 -0.42
C LEU A 191 20.85 -27.30 -1.84
N ALA A 192 21.68 -28.19 -2.37
CA ALA A 192 22.15 -28.10 -3.75
C ALA A 192 20.97 -28.09 -4.73
N GLN A 193 19.98 -28.97 -4.51
CA GLN A 193 18.73 -29.02 -5.25
C GLN A 193 17.97 -27.69 -5.22
N CYS A 194 17.81 -27.07 -4.05
CA CYS A 194 17.17 -25.76 -3.93
C CYS A 194 17.96 -24.67 -4.66
N GLN A 195 19.29 -24.67 -4.54
CA GLN A 195 20.18 -23.73 -5.22
C GLN A 195 20.13 -23.86 -6.74
N HIS A 196 19.97 -25.07 -7.27
CA HIS A 196 19.81 -25.26 -8.71
C HIS A 196 18.43 -24.82 -9.22
N THR A 197 17.38 -24.98 -8.41
CA THR A 197 15.98 -24.75 -8.81
C THR A 197 15.52 -23.30 -8.67
N ILE A 198 15.80 -22.72 -7.51
CA ILE A 198 15.37 -21.37 -7.11
C ILE A 198 16.49 -20.36 -7.46
N GLY A 199 17.74 -20.81 -7.49
CA GLY A 199 18.92 -20.03 -7.83
C GLY A 199 20.03 -20.16 -6.80
N GLY A 200 21.30 -20.03 -7.24
CA GLY A 200 22.51 -20.33 -6.44
C GLY A 200 22.74 -19.46 -5.18
N ARG A 201 21.78 -18.62 -4.86
CA ARG A 201 21.72 -17.74 -3.68
C ARG A 201 20.92 -18.33 -2.52
N VAL A 202 20.23 -19.47 -2.72
CA VAL A 202 19.57 -20.17 -1.60
C VAL A 202 20.63 -20.59 -0.58
N THR A 203 20.46 -20.13 0.64
CA THR A 203 21.38 -20.42 1.75
C THR A 203 20.94 -21.67 2.51
N ALA A 204 21.86 -22.29 3.23
CA ALA A 204 21.53 -23.37 4.17
C ALA A 204 20.47 -22.93 5.20
N SER A 205 20.47 -21.65 5.60
CA SER A 205 19.45 -21.11 6.51
C SER A 205 18.05 -21.14 5.89
N GLN A 206 17.92 -20.76 4.62
CA GLN A 206 16.64 -20.79 3.91
C GLN A 206 16.15 -22.23 3.70
N ALA A 207 17.04 -23.16 3.36
CA ALA A 207 16.70 -24.58 3.26
C ALA A 207 16.25 -25.18 4.61
N ARG A 208 16.88 -24.79 5.73
CA ARG A 208 16.41 -25.14 7.08
C ARG A 208 15.01 -24.59 7.35
N GLU A 209 14.76 -23.35 6.96
CA GLU A 209 13.45 -22.72 7.14
C GLU A 209 12.36 -23.45 6.37
N MET A 210 12.63 -23.87 5.12
CA MET A 210 11.70 -24.68 4.32
C MET A 210 11.32 -26.00 5.02
N LEU A 211 12.30 -26.67 5.64
CA LEU A 211 12.07 -27.91 6.39
C LEU A 211 11.25 -27.68 7.67
N ILE A 212 11.53 -26.60 8.40
CA ILE A 212 10.75 -26.23 9.60
C ILE A 212 9.30 -25.92 9.21
N GLN A 213 9.09 -25.13 8.15
CA GLN A 213 7.74 -24.81 7.65
C GLN A 213 6.99 -26.08 7.24
N HIS A 214 7.64 -27.03 6.58
CA HIS A 214 7.05 -28.34 6.26
C HIS A 214 6.57 -29.08 7.51
N ILE A 215 7.44 -29.26 8.51
CA ILE A 215 7.13 -29.99 9.75
C ILE A 215 5.92 -29.38 10.48
N LEU A 216 5.83 -28.05 10.50
CA LEU A 216 4.77 -27.34 11.22
C LEU A 216 3.43 -27.31 10.47
N THR A 217 3.44 -27.42 9.14
CA THR A 217 2.23 -27.29 8.33
C THR A 217 1.67 -28.61 7.82
N GLU A 218 2.48 -29.67 7.78
CA GLU A 218 2.07 -31.00 7.32
C GLU A 218 0.81 -31.51 8.05
N GLN A 219 0.79 -31.40 9.39
CA GLN A 219 -0.37 -31.82 10.19
C GLN A 219 -1.62 -31.00 9.86
N ILE A 220 -1.47 -29.69 9.67
CA ILE A 220 -2.58 -28.78 9.35
C ILE A 220 -3.20 -29.19 8.02
N PHE A 221 -2.39 -29.45 6.99
CA PHE A 221 -2.89 -29.85 5.68
C PHE A 221 -3.59 -31.20 5.70
N ARG A 222 -3.01 -32.20 6.38
CA ARG A 222 -3.63 -33.52 6.50
C ARG A 222 -4.98 -33.47 7.22
N ASP A 223 -5.10 -32.59 8.20
CA ASP A 223 -6.31 -32.43 9.01
C ASP A 223 -7.44 -31.69 8.25
N ILE A 224 -7.10 -30.78 7.34
CA ILE A 224 -8.05 -30.01 6.51
C ILE A 224 -8.43 -30.78 5.23
N PHE A 225 -7.45 -31.45 4.62
CA PHE A 225 -7.60 -32.20 3.38
C PHE A 225 -7.44 -33.70 3.64
N PRO A 226 -8.54 -34.45 3.84
CA PRO A 226 -8.47 -35.90 4.08
C PRO A 226 -8.02 -36.72 2.86
N VAL A 227 -7.65 -36.06 1.75
CA VAL A 227 -7.12 -36.71 0.55
C VAL A 227 -5.71 -37.22 0.85
N SER A 228 -5.63 -38.45 1.35
CA SER A 228 -4.37 -39.12 1.71
C SER A 228 -3.37 -39.27 0.56
N GLU A 229 -3.80 -39.02 -0.68
CA GLU A 229 -3.01 -39.17 -1.90
C GLU A 229 -2.05 -37.99 -2.13
N PHE A 230 -2.39 -36.75 -1.74
CA PHE A 230 -1.51 -35.58 -1.96
C PHE A 230 -0.16 -35.72 -1.26
N HIS A 231 -0.16 -36.01 0.04
CA HIS A 231 1.08 -36.16 0.81
C HIS A 231 1.92 -37.38 0.39
N ARG A 232 1.32 -38.33 -0.34
CA ARG A 232 2.00 -39.51 -0.87
C ARG A 232 2.52 -39.31 -2.30
N ALA A 233 1.87 -38.44 -3.08
CA ALA A 233 2.19 -38.19 -4.48
C ALA A 233 3.08 -36.95 -4.68
N ASN A 234 2.94 -35.91 -3.85
CA ASN A 234 3.72 -34.69 -4.02
C ASN A 234 5.21 -34.93 -3.70
N HIS A 235 6.04 -34.87 -4.73
CA HIS A 235 7.46 -35.20 -4.65
C HIS A 235 8.29 -34.31 -3.72
N LEU A 236 7.96 -33.02 -3.60
CA LEU A 236 8.65 -32.12 -2.67
C LEU A 236 8.31 -32.47 -1.23
N ALA A 237 7.04 -32.82 -0.97
CA ALA A 237 6.59 -33.25 0.35
C ALA A 237 7.27 -34.55 0.75
N CYS A 238 7.38 -35.53 -0.16
CA CYS A 238 8.13 -36.76 0.08
C CYS A 238 9.60 -36.48 0.45
N THR A 239 10.28 -35.60 -0.28
CA THR A 239 11.69 -35.25 -0.03
C THR A 239 11.90 -34.62 1.35
N LEU A 240 11.00 -33.72 1.76
CA LEU A 240 11.07 -33.09 3.08
C LEU A 240 10.69 -34.05 4.21
N THR A 241 9.73 -34.95 3.98
CA THR A 241 9.36 -36.00 4.93
C THR A 241 10.50 -37.01 5.12
N ASP A 242 11.27 -37.30 4.08
CA ASP A 242 12.48 -38.15 4.16
C ASP A 242 13.60 -37.48 4.96
N LEU A 243 13.75 -36.15 4.85
CA LEU A 243 14.65 -35.35 5.67
C LEU A 243 14.18 -35.30 7.12
N GLU A 244 12.89 -35.04 7.36
CA GLU A 244 12.29 -35.04 8.69
C GLU A 244 12.53 -36.37 9.41
N SER A 245 12.21 -37.48 8.74
CA SER A 245 12.33 -38.83 9.30
C SER A 245 13.78 -39.20 9.67
N ALA A 246 14.76 -38.52 9.08
CA ALA A 246 16.17 -38.76 9.40
C ALA A 246 16.56 -38.27 10.80
N PHE A 247 16.04 -37.11 11.26
CA PHE A 247 16.44 -36.51 12.56
C PHE A 247 15.31 -36.40 13.59
N LEU A 248 14.04 -36.37 13.17
CA LEU A 248 12.89 -36.13 14.04
C LEU A 248 12.03 -37.41 14.14
N ARG A 249 12.43 -38.35 15.02
CA ARG A 249 11.81 -39.69 15.12
C ARG A 249 10.92 -39.87 16.35
N GLY A 250 9.88 -40.68 16.19
CA GLY A 250 9.13 -41.33 17.28
C GLY A 250 8.69 -40.41 18.42
N GLU A 251 9.30 -40.62 19.59
CA GLU A 251 8.96 -39.91 20.84
C GLU A 251 9.43 -38.44 20.82
N THR A 252 10.59 -38.13 20.22
CA THR A 252 11.10 -36.76 20.10
C THR A 252 10.13 -35.88 19.32
N ARG A 253 9.59 -36.40 18.21
CA ARG A 253 8.57 -35.70 17.41
C ARG A 253 7.31 -35.43 18.24
N ARG A 254 6.81 -36.45 18.95
CA ARG A 254 5.61 -36.34 19.78
C ARG A 254 5.80 -35.30 20.89
N ASN A 255 6.90 -35.39 21.64
CA ASN A 255 7.17 -34.48 22.77
C ASN A 255 7.35 -33.02 22.33
N LEU A 256 7.85 -32.80 21.12
CA LEU A 256 8.02 -31.47 20.56
C LEU A 256 6.68 -30.88 20.08
N LEU A 257 5.92 -31.63 19.30
CA LEU A 257 4.69 -31.15 18.67
C LEU A 257 3.46 -31.18 19.59
N ILE A 258 3.50 -31.89 20.72
CA ILE A 258 2.39 -31.94 21.70
C ILE A 258 1.98 -30.55 22.21
N ARG A 259 2.91 -29.59 22.20
CA ARG A 259 2.66 -28.18 22.55
C ARG A 259 1.70 -27.49 21.59
N LEU A 260 1.69 -27.93 20.32
CA LEU A 260 0.85 -27.40 19.25
C LEU A 260 -0.46 -28.20 19.08
N GLU A 261 -0.58 -29.34 19.75
CA GLU A 261 -1.75 -30.24 19.65
C GLU A 261 -3.11 -29.58 19.96
N PRO A 262 -3.23 -28.65 20.94
CA PRO A 262 -4.49 -27.93 21.17
C PRO A 262 -4.94 -27.15 19.92
N TYR A 263 -4.00 -26.56 19.19
CA TYR A 263 -4.28 -25.82 17.96
C TYR A 263 -4.66 -26.75 16.81
N TYR A 264 -3.92 -27.84 16.60
CA TYR A 264 -4.29 -28.84 15.59
C TYR A 264 -5.67 -29.47 15.86
N THR A 265 -5.99 -29.70 17.13
CA THR A 265 -7.31 -30.20 17.52
C THR A 265 -8.43 -29.19 17.24
N ALA A 266 -8.19 -27.90 17.49
CA ALA A 266 -9.13 -26.85 17.14
C ALA A 266 -9.37 -26.80 15.62
N ILE A 267 -8.30 -26.84 14.80
CA ILE A 267 -8.39 -26.89 13.34
C ILE A 267 -9.20 -28.10 12.88
N ARG A 268 -8.89 -29.31 13.38
CA ARG A 268 -9.62 -30.53 13.00
C ARG A 268 -11.10 -30.44 13.30
N ARG A 269 -11.48 -29.92 14.47
CA ARG A 269 -12.87 -29.75 14.86
C ARG A 269 -13.60 -28.80 13.92
N THR A 270 -12.99 -27.65 13.63
CA THR A 270 -13.57 -26.66 12.71
C THR A 270 -13.67 -27.21 11.29
N ALA A 271 -12.60 -27.86 10.78
CA ALA A 271 -12.56 -28.43 9.42
C ALA A 271 -13.50 -29.64 9.22
N ALA A 272 -13.81 -30.37 10.30
CA ALA A 272 -14.74 -31.51 10.27
C ALA A 272 -16.21 -31.09 10.24
N GLY A 273 -16.54 -29.83 10.55
CA GLY A 273 -17.86 -29.27 10.27
C GLY A 273 -18.20 -29.45 8.79
N ALA A 274 -19.47 -29.67 8.44
CA ALA A 274 -19.95 -29.90 7.07
C ALA A 274 -19.84 -28.62 6.22
N ILE A 275 -18.61 -28.27 5.90
CA ILE A 275 -18.17 -27.03 5.27
C ILE A 275 -18.01 -27.33 3.78
N SER A 276 -18.57 -26.48 2.92
CA SER A 276 -18.43 -26.60 1.46
C SER A 276 -16.95 -26.50 1.05
N ALA A 277 -16.59 -26.95 -0.15
CA ALA A 277 -15.24 -26.80 -0.67
C ALA A 277 -14.72 -25.34 -0.65
N ALA A 278 -15.58 -24.39 -1.04
CA ALA A 278 -15.29 -22.97 -1.02
C ALA A 278 -15.05 -22.46 0.42
N ASP A 279 -15.80 -22.97 1.39
CA ASP A 279 -15.63 -22.60 2.79
C ASP A 279 -14.35 -23.21 3.40
N LYS A 280 -13.92 -24.41 2.95
CA LYS A 280 -12.62 -24.98 3.32
C LYS A 280 -11.46 -24.14 2.79
N GLN A 281 -11.60 -23.61 1.59
CA GLN A 281 -10.59 -22.72 1.00
C GLN A 281 -10.48 -21.42 1.79
N GLU A 282 -11.59 -20.81 2.19
CA GLU A 282 -11.59 -19.58 3.00
C GLU A 282 -11.04 -19.84 4.41
N PHE A 283 -11.41 -20.97 5.02
CA PHE A 283 -10.84 -21.43 6.28
C PHE A 283 -9.32 -21.61 6.18
N LEU A 284 -8.83 -22.27 5.12
CA LEU A 284 -7.39 -22.45 4.92
C LEU A 284 -6.65 -21.13 4.81
N LYS A 285 -7.20 -20.14 4.08
CA LYS A 285 -6.60 -18.80 3.97
C LYS A 285 -6.46 -18.13 5.33
N ALA A 286 -7.50 -18.18 6.16
CA ALA A 286 -7.48 -17.56 7.47
C ALA A 286 -6.49 -18.25 8.44
N ILE A 287 -6.47 -19.60 8.45
CA ILE A 287 -5.49 -20.39 9.20
C ILE A 287 -4.06 -20.06 8.78
N TYR A 288 -3.84 -19.94 7.47
CA TYR A 288 -2.55 -19.60 6.88
C TYR A 288 -2.07 -18.21 7.32
N GLU A 289 -2.94 -17.20 7.21
CA GLU A 289 -2.61 -15.83 7.65
C GLU A 289 -2.25 -15.79 9.14
N ASP A 290 -3.00 -16.50 9.98
CA ASP A 290 -2.74 -16.58 11.42
C ASP A 290 -1.44 -17.35 11.74
N PHE A 291 -1.17 -18.44 11.03
CA PHE A 291 0.07 -19.22 11.16
C PHE A 291 1.29 -18.38 10.78
N TYR A 292 1.26 -17.69 9.65
CA TYR A 292 2.40 -16.89 9.16
C TYR A 292 2.69 -15.70 10.03
N THR A 293 1.64 -14.99 10.45
CA THR A 293 1.75 -13.85 11.36
C THR A 293 2.42 -14.28 12.67
N ALA A 294 2.16 -15.51 13.12
CA ALA A 294 2.80 -16.09 14.31
C ALA A 294 4.24 -16.56 14.05
N TYR A 295 4.48 -17.26 12.92
CA TYR A 295 5.75 -17.91 12.60
C TYR A 295 6.87 -16.90 12.32
N ASN A 296 6.59 -15.91 11.47
CA ASN A 296 7.58 -14.92 11.08
C ASN A 296 6.93 -13.55 10.86
N PRO A 297 6.66 -12.77 11.93
CA PRO A 297 6.00 -11.47 11.84
C PRO A 297 6.76 -10.47 10.96
N ARG A 298 8.10 -10.61 10.88
CA ARG A 298 8.95 -9.73 10.07
C ARG A 298 8.85 -10.05 8.58
N ASP A 299 8.73 -11.32 8.20
CA ASP A 299 8.64 -11.73 6.79
C ASP A 299 7.20 -11.85 6.29
N ALA A 300 6.20 -11.94 7.17
CA ALA A 300 4.79 -11.81 6.83
C ALA A 300 4.50 -10.47 6.13
N ASP A 301 5.15 -9.38 6.58
CA ASP A 301 5.11 -8.06 5.94
C ASP A 301 5.91 -8.01 4.61
N LYS A 302 6.84 -8.96 4.38
CA LYS A 302 7.74 -9.00 3.21
C LYS A 302 7.23 -9.85 2.05
N LEU A 303 6.59 -10.99 2.34
CA LEU A 303 6.13 -11.92 1.31
C LEU A 303 4.84 -11.46 0.63
N GLY A 304 4.10 -10.51 1.23
CA GLY A 304 2.96 -9.87 0.58
C GLY A 304 1.94 -10.89 0.05
N VAL A 305 1.76 -12.02 0.77
CA VAL A 305 0.81 -13.08 0.40
C VAL A 305 -0.60 -12.54 0.62
N VAL A 306 -1.05 -11.74 -0.34
CA VAL A 306 -2.37 -11.15 -0.35
C VAL A 306 -3.20 -11.99 -1.29
N TYR A 307 -4.20 -12.67 -0.74
CA TYR A 307 -5.12 -13.45 -1.55
C TYR A 307 -5.82 -12.55 -2.57
N THR A 308 -5.76 -12.91 -3.85
CA THR A 308 -6.43 -12.16 -4.91
C THR A 308 -7.93 -12.42 -4.85
N PRO A 309 -8.79 -11.39 -4.69
CA PRO A 309 -10.23 -11.59 -4.62
C PRO A 309 -10.78 -12.30 -5.86
N GLY A 310 -11.72 -13.23 -5.69
CA GLY A 310 -12.27 -14.03 -6.79
C GLY A 310 -12.93 -13.18 -7.87
N GLU A 311 -13.56 -12.05 -7.51
CA GLU A 311 -14.16 -11.11 -8.48
C GLU A 311 -13.12 -10.48 -9.41
N VAL A 312 -11.92 -10.19 -8.89
CA VAL A 312 -10.80 -9.69 -9.70
C VAL A 312 -10.31 -10.77 -10.66
N VAL A 313 -10.13 -12.00 -10.15
CA VAL A 313 -9.66 -13.15 -10.94
C VAL A 313 -10.63 -13.45 -12.07
N ARG A 314 -11.93 -13.58 -11.77
CA ARG A 314 -12.99 -13.84 -12.77
C ARG A 314 -13.09 -12.74 -13.82
N PHE A 315 -12.92 -11.48 -13.42
CA PHE A 315 -12.88 -10.37 -14.37
C PHE A 315 -11.72 -10.50 -15.36
N ILE A 316 -10.52 -10.87 -14.89
CA ILE A 316 -9.35 -11.09 -15.75
C ILE A 316 -9.57 -12.29 -16.67
N LEU A 317 -10.06 -13.42 -16.14
CA LEU A 317 -10.36 -14.61 -16.95
C LEU A 317 -11.36 -14.31 -18.06
N ALA A 318 -12.48 -13.67 -17.73
CA ALA A 318 -13.49 -13.28 -18.72
C ALA A 318 -12.96 -12.29 -19.76
N GLY A 319 -12.08 -11.36 -19.35
CA GLY A 319 -11.42 -10.42 -20.25
C GLY A 319 -10.46 -11.11 -21.22
N CYS A 320 -9.58 -11.98 -20.72
CA CYS A 320 -8.65 -12.76 -21.53
C CYS A 320 -9.39 -13.69 -22.52
N ASP A 321 -10.44 -14.38 -22.05
CA ASP A 321 -11.26 -15.26 -22.89
C ASP A 321 -12.00 -14.50 -23.99
N TRP A 322 -12.53 -13.32 -23.70
CA TRP A 322 -13.13 -12.45 -24.71
C TRP A 322 -12.11 -11.94 -25.72
N LEU A 323 -10.94 -11.47 -25.26
CA LEU A 323 -9.88 -10.97 -26.13
C LEU A 323 -9.30 -12.07 -27.00
N ALA A 324 -9.12 -13.28 -26.47
CA ALA A 324 -8.67 -14.44 -27.23
C ALA A 324 -9.65 -14.77 -28.36
N ARG A 325 -10.97 -14.74 -28.09
CA ARG A 325 -11.98 -14.98 -29.13
C ARG A 325 -11.94 -13.90 -30.20
N ARG A 326 -11.79 -12.64 -29.79
CA ARG A 326 -11.79 -11.49 -30.70
C ARG A 326 -10.54 -11.45 -31.59
N HIS A 327 -9.37 -11.78 -31.06
CA HIS A 327 -8.10 -11.59 -31.75
C HIS A 327 -7.54 -12.86 -32.38
N PHE A 328 -7.83 -14.03 -31.81
CA PHE A 328 -7.26 -15.31 -32.23
C PHE A 328 -8.32 -16.33 -32.64
N GLY A 329 -9.62 -16.00 -32.53
CA GLY A 329 -10.71 -16.92 -32.83
C GLY A 329 -10.80 -18.12 -31.88
N LYS A 330 -10.11 -18.07 -30.73
CA LYS A 330 -10.03 -19.16 -29.74
C LYS A 330 -10.55 -18.71 -28.38
N SER A 331 -11.13 -19.62 -27.64
CA SER A 331 -11.51 -19.48 -26.23
C SER A 331 -10.48 -20.14 -25.31
N LEU A 332 -10.54 -19.85 -24.01
CA LEU A 332 -9.67 -20.49 -23.01
C LEU A 332 -9.86 -22.01 -22.92
N SER A 333 -10.95 -22.56 -23.45
CA SER A 333 -11.17 -24.02 -23.54
C SER A 333 -10.58 -24.64 -24.81
N ASP A 334 -10.16 -23.86 -25.81
CA ASP A 334 -9.71 -24.40 -27.10
C ASP A 334 -8.25 -24.92 -27.07
N PRO A 335 -7.91 -25.93 -27.88
CA PRO A 335 -6.54 -26.47 -27.94
C PRO A 335 -5.49 -25.42 -28.34
N GLU A 336 -4.25 -25.64 -27.89
CA GLU A 336 -3.05 -24.83 -28.18
C GLU A 336 -3.10 -23.38 -27.64
N LEU A 337 -4.16 -23.01 -26.92
CA LEU A 337 -4.21 -21.76 -26.16
C LEU A 337 -3.76 -22.03 -24.72
N ASP A 338 -2.46 -22.31 -24.56
CA ASP A 338 -1.85 -22.57 -23.25
C ASP A 338 -1.90 -21.33 -22.35
N ILE A 339 -2.07 -21.56 -21.05
CA ILE A 339 -2.25 -20.53 -20.04
C ILE A 339 -1.19 -20.69 -18.95
N LEU A 340 -0.52 -19.60 -18.59
CA LEU A 340 0.44 -19.57 -17.49
C LEU A 340 0.09 -18.52 -16.44
N ASP A 341 0.11 -18.94 -15.19
CA ASP A 341 0.26 -18.06 -14.04
C ASP A 341 1.72 -18.06 -13.55
N PRO A 342 2.50 -16.99 -13.80
CA PRO A 342 3.93 -16.96 -13.54
C PRO A 342 4.28 -16.78 -12.05
N CYS A 343 3.30 -16.54 -11.19
CA CYS A 343 3.47 -16.26 -9.76
C CYS A 343 2.17 -16.60 -9.03
N THR A 344 1.88 -17.90 -8.95
CA THR A 344 0.52 -18.36 -8.66
C THR A 344 0.07 -18.17 -7.23
N GLY A 345 1.00 -17.93 -6.29
CA GLY A 345 0.69 -17.78 -4.88
C GLY A 345 -0.03 -19.03 -4.38
N THR A 346 -1.28 -18.87 -3.97
CA THR A 346 -2.13 -19.97 -3.48
C THR A 346 -2.98 -20.64 -4.58
N GLY A 347 -2.71 -20.37 -5.86
CA GLY A 347 -3.39 -21.00 -7.01
C GLY A 347 -4.71 -20.36 -7.43
N ALA A 348 -5.02 -19.14 -6.96
CA ALA A 348 -6.35 -18.54 -7.13
C ALA A 348 -6.79 -18.41 -8.61
N PHE A 349 -5.88 -17.99 -9.51
CA PHE A 349 -6.18 -17.89 -10.94
C PHE A 349 -6.46 -19.24 -11.59
N ILE A 350 -5.70 -20.27 -11.20
CA ILE A 350 -5.88 -21.61 -11.76
C ILE A 350 -7.17 -22.26 -11.24
N VAL A 351 -7.49 -22.10 -9.96
CA VAL A 351 -8.75 -22.59 -9.36
C VAL A 351 -9.96 -22.00 -10.08
N GLU A 352 -10.01 -20.68 -10.25
CA GLU A 352 -11.12 -20.00 -10.94
C GLU A 352 -11.14 -20.34 -12.44
N LEU A 353 -9.99 -20.63 -13.07
CA LEU A 353 -9.93 -21.13 -14.44
C LEU A 353 -10.53 -22.54 -14.55
N LEU A 354 -10.28 -23.44 -13.60
CA LEU A 354 -10.91 -24.76 -13.60
C LEU A 354 -12.43 -24.62 -13.46
N ASP A 355 -12.90 -23.75 -12.57
CA ASP A 355 -14.33 -23.48 -12.42
C ASP A 355 -14.94 -22.87 -13.70
N TRP A 356 -14.23 -21.96 -14.37
CA TRP A 356 -14.62 -21.40 -15.67
C TRP A 356 -14.80 -22.49 -16.74
N LEU A 357 -13.96 -23.53 -16.70
CA LEU A 357 -13.98 -24.66 -17.64
C LEU A 357 -14.94 -25.79 -17.21
N ARG A 358 -15.64 -25.68 -16.06
CA ARG A 358 -16.53 -26.71 -15.51
C ARG A 358 -17.60 -27.20 -16.50
N GLY A 359 -18.05 -26.34 -17.41
CA GLY A 359 -19.05 -26.65 -18.43
C GLY A 359 -18.57 -27.62 -19.53
N ASP A 360 -17.26 -27.77 -19.72
CA ASP A 360 -16.66 -28.68 -20.71
C ASP A 360 -15.57 -29.54 -20.04
N ARG A 361 -16.00 -30.67 -19.48
CA ARG A 361 -15.12 -31.61 -18.77
C ARG A 361 -14.04 -32.21 -19.66
N THR A 362 -14.27 -32.33 -20.97
CA THR A 362 -13.27 -32.87 -21.91
C THR A 362 -12.18 -31.85 -22.16
N ALA A 363 -12.55 -30.59 -22.42
CA ALA A 363 -11.58 -29.51 -22.52
C ALA A 363 -10.81 -29.32 -21.21
N LEU A 364 -11.50 -29.33 -20.06
CA LEU A 364 -10.88 -29.23 -18.74
C LEU A 364 -9.84 -30.33 -18.51
N ALA A 365 -10.16 -31.59 -18.80
CA ALA A 365 -9.22 -32.70 -18.63
C ALA A 365 -7.96 -32.55 -19.50
N ARG A 366 -8.11 -32.10 -20.76
CA ARG A 366 -6.98 -31.82 -21.65
C ARG A 366 -6.15 -30.64 -21.13
N LYS A 367 -6.82 -29.54 -20.81
CA LYS A 367 -6.21 -28.29 -20.32
C LYS A 367 -5.40 -28.54 -19.05
N TYR A 368 -6.02 -29.20 -18.08
CA TYR A 368 -5.40 -29.55 -16.80
C TYR A 368 -4.15 -30.43 -16.95
N ALA A 369 -4.16 -31.36 -17.92
CA ALA A 369 -3.05 -32.28 -18.11
C ALA A 369 -1.83 -31.63 -18.77
N GLU A 370 -2.04 -30.76 -19.76
CA GLU A 370 -0.96 -30.36 -20.69
C GLU A 370 -0.88 -28.85 -21.02
N GLU A 371 -1.94 -28.06 -20.80
CA GLU A 371 -2.06 -26.70 -21.35
C GLU A 371 -2.24 -25.60 -20.27
N ILE A 372 -2.29 -25.96 -18.99
CA ILE A 372 -2.35 -25.04 -17.85
C ILE A 372 -1.05 -25.17 -17.05
N HIS A 373 -0.39 -24.04 -16.82
CA HIS A 373 0.92 -23.96 -16.17
C HIS A 373 0.88 -22.97 -15.01
N ALA A 374 1.60 -23.25 -13.92
CA ALA A 374 1.66 -22.39 -12.74
C ALA A 374 3.03 -22.42 -12.09
N ASN A 375 3.66 -21.26 -11.91
CA ASN A 375 4.96 -21.14 -11.24
C ASN A 375 4.83 -20.55 -9.84
N GLU A 376 5.61 -21.04 -8.89
CA GLU A 376 5.76 -20.42 -7.57
C GLU A 376 7.18 -20.62 -7.03
N ILE A 377 7.72 -19.59 -6.35
CA ILE A 377 9.07 -19.57 -5.79
C ILE A 377 9.06 -19.93 -4.29
N ALA A 378 7.95 -19.69 -3.60
CA ALA A 378 7.80 -19.97 -2.17
C ALA A 378 7.16 -21.34 -1.94
N ILE A 379 7.79 -22.17 -1.11
CA ILE A 379 7.41 -23.58 -0.92
C ILE A 379 5.96 -23.76 -0.43
N LEU A 380 5.54 -22.93 0.52
CA LEU A 380 4.26 -23.12 1.17
C LEU A 380 3.10 -22.59 0.33
N PRO A 381 3.18 -21.41 -0.32
CA PRO A 381 2.26 -21.04 -1.39
C PRO A 381 2.17 -22.12 -2.49
N TYR A 382 3.30 -22.68 -2.93
CA TYR A 382 3.34 -23.76 -3.93
C TYR A 382 2.50 -24.97 -3.49
N TYR A 383 2.66 -25.45 -2.25
CA TYR A 383 1.84 -26.57 -1.75
C TYR A 383 0.35 -26.25 -1.72
N ILE A 384 0.00 -25.03 -1.29
CA ILE A 384 -1.40 -24.60 -1.21
C ILE A 384 -2.00 -24.49 -2.61
N ALA A 385 -1.23 -24.00 -3.58
CA ALA A 385 -1.66 -23.96 -4.97
C ALA A 385 -1.97 -25.37 -5.48
N CYS A 386 -1.04 -26.33 -5.34
CA CYS A 386 -1.29 -27.71 -5.76
C CYS A 386 -2.53 -28.30 -5.09
N LEU A 387 -2.65 -28.19 -3.77
CA LEU A 387 -3.81 -28.69 -3.01
C LEU A 387 -5.13 -28.10 -3.51
N ASN A 388 -5.20 -26.77 -3.64
CA ASN A 388 -6.42 -26.09 -4.08
C ASN A 388 -6.79 -26.48 -5.52
N ILE A 389 -5.80 -26.54 -6.42
CA ILE A 389 -6.01 -26.86 -7.84
C ILE A 389 -6.49 -28.31 -7.99
N GLU A 390 -5.81 -29.26 -7.34
CA GLU A 390 -6.14 -30.68 -7.41
C GLU A 390 -7.48 -31.01 -6.76
N GLN A 391 -7.79 -30.38 -5.62
CA GLN A 391 -9.08 -30.54 -4.95
C GLN A 391 -10.21 -30.00 -5.83
N THR A 392 -10.04 -28.81 -6.42
CA THR A 392 -11.02 -28.22 -7.34
C THR A 392 -11.25 -29.11 -8.55
N TYR A 393 -10.18 -29.67 -9.12
CA TYR A 393 -10.27 -30.64 -10.21
C TYR A 393 -11.05 -31.89 -9.79
N ALA A 394 -10.71 -32.47 -8.63
CA ALA A 394 -11.37 -33.66 -8.10
C ALA A 394 -12.88 -33.44 -7.87
N GLU A 395 -13.28 -32.25 -7.41
CA GLU A 395 -14.68 -31.89 -7.22
C GLU A 395 -15.43 -31.71 -8.54
N ILE A 396 -14.80 -31.12 -9.56
CA ILE A 396 -15.40 -30.93 -10.88
C ILE A 396 -15.53 -32.27 -11.61
N MET A 397 -14.48 -33.10 -11.56
CA MET A 397 -14.35 -34.32 -12.36
C MET A 397 -14.81 -35.59 -11.66
N GLY A 398 -14.95 -35.57 -10.32
CA GLY A 398 -15.30 -36.73 -9.50
C GLY A 398 -14.13 -37.69 -9.23
N THR A 399 -12.92 -37.36 -9.71
CA THR A 399 -11.71 -38.19 -9.55
C THR A 399 -10.51 -37.30 -9.30
N TRP A 400 -9.69 -37.65 -8.30
CA TRP A 400 -8.44 -36.94 -8.03
C TRP A 400 -7.38 -37.25 -9.09
N ARG A 401 -6.55 -36.24 -9.40
CA ARG A 401 -5.37 -36.37 -10.26
C ARG A 401 -4.38 -35.27 -9.88
N GLU A 402 -3.11 -35.61 -9.76
CA GLU A 402 -2.05 -34.63 -9.52
C GLU A 402 -1.98 -33.56 -10.63
N PHE A 403 -1.70 -32.31 -10.24
CA PHE A 403 -1.55 -31.22 -11.19
C PHE A 403 -0.11 -31.14 -11.74
N ALA A 404 0.10 -31.69 -12.94
CA ALA A 404 1.40 -31.74 -13.60
C ALA A 404 1.94 -30.37 -14.06
N GLY A 405 1.06 -29.36 -14.15
CA GLY A 405 1.41 -28.00 -14.58
C GLY A 405 2.05 -27.12 -13.49
N ALA A 406 2.15 -27.59 -12.25
CA ALA A 406 2.79 -26.84 -11.17
C ALA A 406 4.32 -26.98 -11.21
N CYS A 407 5.00 -25.84 -11.36
CA CYS A 407 6.46 -25.70 -11.35
C CYS A 407 6.92 -24.94 -10.11
N PHE A 408 7.80 -25.55 -9.32
CA PHE A 408 8.51 -24.85 -8.26
C PHE A 408 9.78 -24.20 -8.84
N VAL A 409 9.75 -22.89 -9.11
CA VAL A 409 10.81 -22.18 -9.88
C VAL A 409 10.78 -20.66 -9.64
N ASP A 410 11.94 -20.00 -9.72
CA ASP A 410 12.02 -18.54 -9.87
C ASP A 410 11.73 -18.17 -11.35
N THR A 411 10.52 -17.68 -11.62
CA THR A 411 10.11 -17.28 -12.98
C THR A 411 11.04 -16.24 -13.60
N LEU A 412 11.55 -15.29 -12.81
CA LEU A 412 12.43 -14.24 -13.36
C LEU A 412 13.83 -14.77 -13.71
N ALA A 413 14.19 -15.95 -13.23
CA ALA A 413 15.39 -16.70 -13.63
C ALA A 413 15.11 -17.67 -14.80
N ASN A 414 13.85 -18.04 -15.05
CA ASN A 414 13.45 -18.97 -16.11
C ASN A 414 13.04 -18.25 -17.41
N TRP A 415 13.92 -18.15 -18.40
CA TRP A 415 13.67 -17.47 -19.69
C TRP A 415 13.48 -18.43 -20.87
N GLY A 416 13.12 -19.69 -20.58
CA GLY A 416 12.98 -20.73 -21.59
C GLY A 416 14.31 -21.39 -21.95
N PHE A 417 14.23 -22.57 -22.57
CA PHE A 417 15.41 -23.37 -22.86
C PHE A 417 16.33 -22.67 -23.89
N GLU A 418 15.78 -22.04 -24.93
CA GLU A 418 16.57 -21.46 -26.05
C GLU A 418 17.43 -20.24 -25.67
N LEU A 419 16.94 -19.33 -24.82
CA LEU A 419 17.69 -18.13 -24.40
C LEU A 419 18.78 -18.43 -23.37
N THR A 420 18.61 -19.51 -22.60
CA THR A 420 19.58 -19.94 -21.57
C THR A 420 20.83 -20.59 -22.19
N HIS A 421 20.75 -21.08 -23.43
CA HIS A 421 21.80 -21.89 -24.09
C HIS A 421 22.77 -21.12 -25.01
N ARG A 422 22.81 -19.77 -24.99
CA ARG A 422 23.79 -18.98 -25.77
C ARG A 422 25.13 -18.69 -25.06
N GLY A 423 25.51 -19.45 -24.02
CA GLY A 423 26.85 -19.30 -23.44
C GLY A 423 27.18 -19.94 -22.10
N ALA A 424 26.33 -20.77 -21.50
CA ALA A 424 26.66 -21.51 -20.27
C ALA A 424 26.58 -23.02 -20.52
N GLN A 425 27.74 -23.68 -20.42
CA GLN A 425 27.93 -25.11 -20.54
C GLN A 425 27.16 -25.89 -19.45
N SER A 426 26.44 -26.93 -19.90
CA SER A 426 26.31 -28.29 -19.36
C SER A 426 26.03 -28.61 -17.88
N ASP A 427 25.93 -27.68 -16.93
CA ASP A 427 25.82 -28.01 -15.49
C ASP A 427 24.48 -27.63 -14.82
N LEU A 428 23.45 -27.24 -15.58
CA LEU A 428 22.18 -26.74 -14.99
C LEU A 428 21.16 -27.83 -14.58
N PHE A 429 21.45 -29.11 -14.79
CA PHE A 429 20.47 -30.18 -14.59
C PHE A 429 21.05 -31.37 -13.82
N GLY A 430 21.19 -31.20 -12.52
CA GLY A 430 21.42 -32.28 -11.55
C GLY A 430 20.58 -32.07 -10.29
N ALA A 431 19.61 -32.96 -10.10
CA ALA A 431 18.81 -33.19 -8.88
C ALA A 431 17.85 -32.07 -8.42
N LEU A 432 16.71 -31.91 -9.10
CA LEU A 432 15.42 -32.15 -8.42
C LEU A 432 15.09 -33.64 -8.58
N THR A 433 13.98 -34.13 -8.03
CA THR A 433 13.37 -35.30 -8.67
C THR A 433 13.27 -35.01 -10.17
N GLU A 434 13.57 -36.01 -11.00
CA GLU A 434 13.48 -35.93 -12.46
C GLU A 434 12.18 -35.25 -12.94
N GLU A 435 11.15 -35.31 -12.11
CA GLU A 435 9.84 -34.72 -12.28
C GLU A 435 9.74 -33.19 -12.29
N ASN A 436 10.14 -32.43 -11.27
CA ASN A 436 9.96 -30.96 -11.33
C ASN A 436 10.80 -30.37 -12.48
N ARG A 437 11.95 -30.99 -12.77
CA ARG A 437 12.75 -30.70 -13.97
C ARG A 437 11.96 -30.97 -15.25
N ARG A 438 11.32 -32.15 -15.36
CA ARG A 438 10.45 -32.50 -16.48
C ARG A 438 9.29 -31.51 -16.64
N ARG A 439 8.68 -31.05 -15.55
CA ARG A 439 7.59 -30.05 -15.57
C ARG A 439 8.07 -28.71 -16.12
N ILE A 440 9.21 -28.20 -15.63
CA ILE A 440 9.82 -26.95 -16.13
C ILE A 440 10.23 -27.09 -17.60
N GLN A 441 10.85 -28.21 -17.98
CA GLN A 441 11.22 -28.49 -19.38
C GLN A 441 9.99 -28.58 -20.28
N HIS A 442 8.93 -29.25 -19.81
CA HIS A 442 7.66 -29.32 -20.52
C HIS A 442 7.13 -27.90 -20.74
N GLN A 443 6.91 -27.10 -19.69
CA GLN A 443 6.47 -25.70 -19.80
C GLN A 443 7.33 -24.87 -20.75
N ASN A 444 8.66 -24.99 -20.68
CA ASN A 444 9.59 -24.21 -21.48
C ASN A 444 9.61 -24.58 -22.97
N THR A 445 9.07 -25.74 -23.36
CA THR A 445 8.93 -26.14 -24.77
C THR A 445 7.57 -25.79 -25.35
N ARG A 446 6.63 -25.30 -24.52
CA ARG A 446 5.27 -24.93 -24.93
C ARG A 446 5.22 -23.49 -25.42
N ARG A 447 4.37 -23.25 -26.43
CA ARG A 447 3.96 -21.89 -26.80
C ARG A 447 2.84 -21.46 -25.88
N ILE A 448 3.07 -20.41 -25.08
CA ILE A 448 2.11 -19.94 -24.07
C ILE A 448 1.59 -18.53 -24.46
N PRO A 449 0.47 -18.44 -25.19
CA PRO A 449 -0.08 -17.17 -25.66
C PRO A 449 -0.83 -16.39 -24.59
N VAL A 450 -1.25 -17.01 -23.48
CA VAL A 450 -2.01 -16.32 -22.42
C VAL A 450 -1.23 -16.37 -21.10
N ILE A 451 -0.82 -15.20 -20.61
CA ILE A 451 -0.18 -15.06 -19.30
C ILE A 451 -1.07 -14.19 -18.43
N LEU A 452 -1.47 -14.70 -17.28
CA LEU A 452 -2.34 -13.99 -16.33
C LEU A 452 -1.83 -14.13 -14.90
N GLY A 453 -2.30 -13.31 -13.97
CA GLY A 453 -1.88 -13.41 -12.58
C GLY A 453 -1.83 -12.10 -11.82
N ASN A 454 -1.24 -12.18 -10.62
CA ASN A 454 -1.01 -11.06 -9.71
C ASN A 454 0.49 -11.01 -9.33
N PRO A 455 1.35 -10.37 -10.15
CA PRO A 455 2.77 -10.23 -9.84
C PRO A 455 3.04 -9.47 -8.53
N PRO A 456 4.12 -9.76 -7.80
CA PRO A 456 4.41 -9.11 -6.52
C PRO A 456 4.71 -7.60 -6.65
N TYR A 457 4.30 -6.81 -5.65
CA TYR A 457 4.56 -5.36 -5.58
C TYR A 457 5.51 -5.03 -4.42
N ASN A 458 6.78 -4.73 -4.71
CA ASN A 458 7.67 -4.23 -3.68
C ASN A 458 8.78 -3.38 -4.31
N ALA A 459 8.60 -2.06 -4.40
CA ALA A 459 9.60 -1.20 -5.05
C ALA A 459 10.91 -1.04 -4.25
N SER A 460 10.88 -1.20 -2.91
CA SER A 460 12.02 -0.95 -2.00
C SER A 460 11.66 -1.19 -0.53
N GLN A 461 12.63 -1.66 0.27
CA GLN A 461 12.58 -1.60 1.74
C GLN A 461 12.20 -0.20 2.27
N ARG A 462 11.47 -0.12 3.39
CA ARG A 462 11.09 1.17 4.01
C ARG A 462 12.27 1.83 4.72
N SER A 463 13.24 1.04 5.16
CA SER A 463 14.45 1.48 5.86
C SER A 463 15.64 0.59 5.48
N GLU A 464 16.87 1.14 5.50
CA GLU A 464 18.08 0.32 5.36
C GLU A 464 18.25 -0.67 6.52
N ASN A 465 17.63 -0.39 7.68
CA ASN A 465 17.62 -1.29 8.84
C ASN A 465 16.72 -2.51 8.66
N GLU A 466 15.80 -2.51 7.68
CA GLU A 466 14.99 -3.72 7.37
C GLU A 466 15.83 -4.79 6.67
N ASN A 467 16.98 -4.40 6.10
CA ASN A 467 17.89 -5.25 5.33
C ASN A 467 17.16 -6.14 4.31
N ASN A 468 16.16 -5.59 3.63
CA ASN A 468 15.22 -6.29 2.77
C ASN A 468 15.22 -5.71 1.36
N LYS A 469 16.39 -5.66 0.74
CA LYS A 469 16.51 -5.20 -0.65
C LYS A 469 15.92 -6.24 -1.58
N ASN A 470 15.17 -5.78 -2.58
CA ASN A 470 14.74 -6.65 -3.67
C ASN A 470 15.94 -7.37 -4.26
N GLU A 471 15.74 -8.66 -4.49
CA GLU A 471 16.77 -9.51 -5.03
C GLU A 471 17.01 -9.13 -6.50
N PRO A 472 18.27 -9.07 -6.97
CA PRO A 472 18.55 -8.77 -8.37
C PRO A 472 17.95 -9.83 -9.29
N ALA A 473 17.44 -9.41 -10.45
CA ALA A 473 16.93 -10.31 -11.50
C ALA A 473 17.73 -10.05 -12.78
N PRO A 474 18.97 -10.59 -12.93
CA PRO A 474 19.95 -10.07 -13.90
C PRO A 474 19.46 -9.99 -15.34
N ILE A 475 18.74 -11.03 -15.80
CA ILE A 475 18.21 -11.10 -17.18
C ILE A 475 17.07 -10.10 -17.35
N ALA A 476 16.07 -10.11 -16.46
CA ALA A 476 14.97 -9.15 -16.48
C ALA A 476 15.46 -7.70 -16.39
N ASP A 477 16.40 -7.42 -15.49
CA ASP A 477 17.02 -6.11 -15.29
C ASP A 477 17.82 -5.68 -16.53
N ALA A 478 18.48 -6.62 -17.24
CA ALA A 478 19.14 -6.33 -18.52
C ALA A 478 18.14 -5.98 -19.63
N ARG A 479 17.02 -6.73 -19.72
CA ARG A 479 15.94 -6.44 -20.67
C ARG A 479 15.27 -5.11 -20.38
N ILE A 480 15.00 -4.78 -19.12
CA ILE A 480 14.49 -3.48 -18.69
C ILE A 480 15.47 -2.36 -19.07
N ARG A 481 16.78 -2.56 -18.86
CA ARG A 481 17.82 -1.60 -19.27
C ARG A 481 17.81 -1.33 -20.77
N ALA A 482 17.71 -2.39 -21.57
CA ALA A 482 17.71 -2.31 -23.02
C ALA A 482 16.40 -1.76 -23.62
N THR A 483 15.33 -1.70 -22.84
CA THR A 483 14.00 -1.27 -23.31
C THR A 483 13.52 -0.04 -22.53
N TYR A 484 12.84 -0.25 -21.41
CA TYR A 484 12.16 0.81 -20.64
C TYR A 484 13.11 1.90 -20.14
N LEU A 485 14.33 1.54 -19.71
CA LEU A 485 15.28 2.52 -19.18
C LEU A 485 15.92 3.35 -20.30
N ALA A 486 16.24 2.71 -21.43
CA ALA A 486 16.86 3.37 -22.57
C ALA A 486 15.95 4.46 -23.17
N GLU A 487 14.62 4.24 -23.13
CA GLU A 487 13.63 5.19 -23.61
C GLU A 487 13.24 6.27 -22.57
N SER A 488 13.52 6.04 -21.28
CA SER A 488 13.09 6.94 -20.21
C SER A 488 13.91 8.23 -20.16
N SER A 489 13.21 9.35 -20.02
CA SER A 489 13.80 10.67 -19.77
C SER A 489 14.10 10.94 -18.29
N ALA A 490 13.69 10.03 -17.39
CA ALA A 490 13.77 10.23 -15.95
C ALA A 490 15.16 9.89 -15.37
N GLN A 491 15.74 10.82 -14.59
CA GLN A 491 17.07 10.66 -13.97
C GLN A 491 17.20 9.51 -12.96
N LYS A 492 16.09 9.08 -12.35
CA LYS A 492 16.03 7.94 -11.44
C LYS A 492 14.74 7.22 -11.74
N THR A 493 14.84 5.96 -12.13
CA THR A 493 13.69 5.12 -12.44
C THR A 493 13.52 4.03 -11.39
N LYS A 494 12.27 3.69 -11.07
CA LYS A 494 11.87 2.55 -10.24
C LYS A 494 11.40 1.39 -11.13
N LEU A 495 11.99 1.27 -12.31
CA LEU A 495 11.60 0.27 -13.31
C LEU A 495 12.01 -1.17 -12.93
N TYR A 496 12.71 -1.36 -11.81
CA TYR A 496 13.08 -2.67 -11.26
C TYR A 496 12.13 -3.15 -10.14
N ASP A 497 10.94 -2.54 -10.00
CA ASP A 497 9.87 -3.10 -9.17
C ASP A 497 9.50 -4.49 -9.70
N PRO A 498 9.33 -5.53 -8.84
CA PRO A 498 9.05 -6.89 -9.30
C PRO A 498 7.92 -7.01 -10.34
N TYR A 499 6.79 -6.30 -10.18
CA TYR A 499 5.71 -6.37 -11.18
C TYR A 499 6.15 -5.90 -12.59
N ILE A 500 7.09 -4.95 -12.70
CA ILE A 500 7.64 -4.49 -13.98
C ILE A 500 8.57 -5.55 -14.58
N ARG A 501 9.34 -6.26 -13.73
CA ARG A 501 10.16 -7.40 -14.16
C ARG A 501 9.29 -8.53 -14.70
N PHE A 502 8.19 -8.86 -14.03
CA PHE A 502 7.21 -9.83 -14.51
C PHE A 502 6.52 -9.37 -15.80
N PHE A 503 6.18 -8.07 -15.92
CA PHE A 503 5.68 -7.53 -17.19
C PHE A 503 6.69 -7.67 -18.33
N ARG A 504 7.96 -7.32 -18.11
CA ARG A 504 9.00 -7.45 -19.14
C ARG A 504 9.21 -8.90 -19.53
N TRP A 505 9.26 -9.79 -18.53
CA TRP A 505 9.36 -11.24 -18.71
C TRP A 505 8.19 -11.78 -19.53
N ALA A 506 6.95 -11.48 -19.14
CA ALA A 506 5.76 -11.92 -19.84
C ALA A 506 5.70 -11.36 -21.28
N SER A 507 6.07 -10.10 -21.46
CA SER A 507 6.11 -9.43 -22.77
C SER A 507 7.14 -10.06 -23.71
N ASP A 508 8.24 -10.60 -23.18
CA ASP A 508 9.22 -11.33 -23.98
C ASP A 508 8.78 -12.79 -24.20
N TRP A 509 8.13 -13.43 -23.22
CA TRP A 509 7.67 -14.82 -23.28
C TRP A 509 6.56 -15.06 -24.30
N ILE A 510 5.54 -14.19 -24.36
CA ILE A 510 4.39 -14.37 -25.28
C ILE A 510 4.78 -14.35 -26.76
N GLY A 511 6.01 -13.95 -27.11
CA GLY A 511 6.47 -13.90 -28.50
C GLY A 511 5.67 -12.89 -29.33
N GLN A 512 5.30 -13.22 -30.57
CA GLN A 512 4.66 -12.26 -31.48
C GLN A 512 3.15 -12.14 -31.32
N GLU A 513 2.50 -13.06 -30.62
CA GLU A 513 1.04 -13.13 -30.53
C GLU A 513 0.62 -13.68 -29.16
N GLY A 514 -0.18 -12.91 -28.42
CA GLY A 514 -0.64 -13.31 -27.10
C GLY A 514 -1.33 -12.20 -26.30
N ILE A 515 -1.77 -12.55 -25.09
CA ILE A 515 -2.47 -11.68 -24.14
C ILE A 515 -1.78 -11.77 -22.79
N ILE A 516 -1.49 -10.61 -22.20
CA ILE A 516 -1.07 -10.49 -20.80
C ILE A 516 -2.22 -9.85 -20.02
N GLY A 517 -2.74 -10.54 -19.01
CA GLY A 517 -3.81 -10.07 -18.13
C GLY A 517 -3.37 -10.02 -16.68
N PHE A 518 -2.95 -8.86 -16.19
CA PHE A 518 -2.46 -8.72 -14.81
C PHE A 518 -3.25 -7.71 -13.99
N ILE A 519 -3.37 -7.97 -12.68
CA ILE A 519 -3.60 -6.93 -11.69
C ILE A 519 -2.25 -6.47 -11.13
N THR A 520 -1.95 -5.17 -11.20
CA THR A 520 -0.66 -4.62 -10.77
C THR A 520 -0.78 -3.25 -10.09
N ASN A 521 0.30 -2.80 -9.46
CA ASN A 521 0.41 -1.43 -8.97
C ASN A 521 0.19 -0.42 -10.11
N ARG A 522 -0.78 0.49 -9.95
CA ARG A 522 -1.19 1.47 -10.99
C ARG A 522 -0.15 2.54 -11.32
N SER A 523 0.98 2.58 -10.61
CA SER A 523 1.98 3.65 -10.73
C SER A 523 2.56 3.85 -12.13
N TYR A 524 2.46 2.86 -13.04
CA TYR A 524 2.92 3.01 -14.41
C TYR A 524 2.01 3.90 -15.28
N LEU A 525 0.74 4.09 -14.90
CA LEU A 525 -0.24 4.85 -15.69
C LEU A 525 0.09 6.34 -15.78
N ASP A 526 0.53 6.95 -14.68
CA ASP A 526 0.79 8.38 -14.57
C ASP A 526 2.13 8.71 -13.88
N GLY A 527 2.90 7.70 -13.49
CA GLY A 527 4.19 7.88 -12.84
C GLY A 527 5.24 8.40 -13.81
N ARG A 528 5.91 9.51 -13.44
CA ARG A 528 7.04 10.08 -14.20
C ARG A 528 8.14 9.07 -14.54
N GLN A 529 8.37 8.09 -13.66
CA GLN A 529 9.47 7.14 -13.79
C GLN A 529 9.13 5.94 -14.69
N ALA A 530 7.90 5.89 -15.20
CA ALA A 530 7.40 4.85 -16.08
C ALA A 530 7.10 5.37 -17.49
N ASP A 531 7.61 6.56 -17.84
CA ASP A 531 7.52 7.14 -19.19
C ASP A 531 8.08 6.19 -20.26
N GLY A 532 9.29 5.67 -20.05
CA GLY A 532 9.89 4.70 -20.96
C GLY A 532 9.13 3.37 -21.02
N PHE A 533 8.54 2.91 -19.90
CA PHE A 533 7.64 1.75 -19.90
C PHE A 533 6.44 2.01 -20.81
N ARG A 534 5.72 3.12 -20.61
CA ARG A 534 4.52 3.49 -21.37
C ARG A 534 4.80 3.60 -22.87
N GLN A 535 5.93 4.18 -23.25
CA GLN A 535 6.32 4.29 -24.66
C GLN A 535 6.62 2.92 -25.27
N ILE A 536 7.39 2.07 -24.59
CA ILE A 536 7.74 0.75 -25.12
C ILE A 536 6.51 -0.16 -25.22
N VAL A 537 5.64 -0.22 -24.21
CA VAL A 537 4.44 -1.06 -24.31
C VAL A 537 3.47 -0.56 -25.39
N ALA A 538 3.38 0.75 -25.61
CA ALA A 538 2.61 1.31 -26.72
C ALA A 538 3.22 1.01 -28.11
N ARG A 539 4.50 0.60 -28.19
CA ARG A 539 5.12 0.11 -29.44
C ARG A 539 4.99 -1.40 -29.59
N GLU A 540 4.99 -2.14 -28.49
CA GLU A 540 5.01 -3.61 -28.48
C GLU A 540 3.63 -4.27 -28.51
N PHE A 541 2.55 -3.55 -28.18
CA PHE A 541 1.19 -4.09 -28.07
C PHE A 541 0.21 -3.28 -28.92
N GLN A 542 -0.68 -3.98 -29.62
CA GLN A 542 -1.65 -3.37 -30.54
C GLN A 542 -2.91 -2.90 -29.81
N GLU A 543 -3.28 -3.55 -28.71
CA GLU A 543 -4.35 -3.05 -27.84
C GLU A 543 -3.96 -3.13 -26.36
N ILE A 544 -4.26 -2.06 -25.63
CA ILE A 544 -4.05 -1.98 -24.19
C ILE A 544 -5.37 -1.55 -23.54
N TRP A 545 -5.87 -2.36 -22.61
CA TRP A 545 -7.10 -2.10 -21.86
C TRP A 545 -6.77 -1.95 -20.39
N VAL A 546 -7.14 -0.83 -19.77
CA VAL A 546 -6.83 -0.53 -18.38
C VAL A 546 -8.10 -0.21 -17.61
N VAL A 547 -8.30 -0.93 -16.50
CA VAL A 547 -9.30 -0.61 -15.47
C VAL A 547 -8.56 -0.17 -14.21
N ASP A 548 -8.56 1.14 -13.96
CA ASP A 548 -7.90 1.76 -12.81
C ASP A 548 -8.79 1.69 -11.56
N LEU A 549 -8.44 0.80 -10.64
CA LEU A 549 -9.18 0.53 -9.41
C LEU A 549 -8.85 1.52 -8.28
N LYS A 550 -7.96 2.50 -8.49
CA LYS A 550 -7.54 3.48 -7.47
C LYS A 550 -7.00 2.79 -6.20
N GLY A 551 -7.41 3.21 -5.00
CA GLY A 551 -7.05 2.56 -3.74
C GLY A 551 -5.66 2.93 -3.18
N ASN A 552 -5.06 4.04 -3.62
CA ASN A 552 -3.74 4.46 -3.14
C ASN A 552 -3.78 5.13 -1.75
N ALA A 553 -3.62 4.32 -0.69
CA ALA A 553 -3.56 4.75 0.71
C ALA A 553 -2.22 5.41 1.14
N ARG A 554 -1.28 5.62 0.21
CA ARG A 554 -0.09 6.48 0.46
C ARG A 554 -0.38 7.96 0.19
N THR A 555 -1.53 8.28 -0.41
CA THR A 555 -2.02 9.65 -0.55
C THR A 555 -2.64 10.15 0.77
N SER A 556 -2.98 11.44 0.85
CA SER A 556 -3.54 12.06 2.05
C SER A 556 -4.58 13.13 1.70
N GLY A 557 -5.39 13.55 2.68
CA GLY A 557 -6.44 14.56 2.49
C GLY A 557 -7.54 14.11 1.52
N GLU A 558 -8.03 15.04 0.70
CA GLU A 558 -9.11 14.77 -0.28
C GLU A 558 -8.74 13.65 -1.24
N ARG A 559 -7.50 13.63 -1.73
CA ARG A 559 -7.06 12.57 -2.64
C ARG A 559 -7.16 11.19 -2.00
N ARG A 560 -6.87 11.05 -0.71
CA ARG A 560 -7.04 9.77 0.00
C ARG A 560 -8.51 9.36 0.08
N ARG A 561 -9.42 10.33 0.29
CA ARG A 561 -10.87 10.10 0.31
C ARG A 561 -11.35 9.62 -1.07
N GLN A 562 -10.93 10.31 -2.13
CA GLN A 562 -11.22 9.92 -3.52
C GLN A 562 -10.72 8.52 -3.88
N GLU A 563 -9.47 8.19 -3.52
CA GLU A 563 -8.90 6.87 -3.80
C GLU A 563 -9.63 5.72 -3.06
N ALA A 564 -10.14 6.01 -1.85
CA ALA A 564 -10.99 5.14 -1.02
C ALA A 564 -10.44 3.72 -0.81
N GLY A 565 -11.32 2.71 -0.72
CA GLY A 565 -10.92 1.35 -0.34
C GLY A 565 -10.13 0.66 -1.44
N ASN A 566 -9.18 -0.20 -1.08
CA ASN A 566 -8.43 -1.03 -2.00
C ASN A 566 -9.12 -2.39 -2.18
N VAL A 567 -9.17 -2.96 -3.41
CA VAL A 567 -9.84 -4.25 -3.68
C VAL A 567 -9.27 -5.42 -2.86
N PHE A 568 -8.06 -5.29 -2.33
CA PHE A 568 -7.44 -6.25 -1.41
C PHE A 568 -7.72 -5.93 0.07
N ASP A 569 -8.93 -5.46 0.40
CA ASP A 569 -9.38 -5.14 1.78
C ASP A 569 -8.43 -4.20 2.54
N ASP A 570 -7.86 -3.22 1.84
CA ASP A 570 -6.87 -2.27 2.39
C ASP A 570 -5.62 -2.93 3.01
N LYS A 571 -5.38 -4.23 2.78
CA LYS A 571 -4.17 -4.96 3.17
C LYS A 571 -2.91 -4.40 2.48
N ILE A 572 -3.10 -3.75 1.33
CA ILE A 572 -2.05 -3.02 0.61
C ILE A 572 -2.32 -1.51 0.59
N ARG A 573 -1.23 -0.73 0.54
CA ARG A 573 -1.30 0.74 0.52
C ARG A 573 -1.11 1.37 -0.86
N VAL A 574 -0.70 0.59 -1.85
CA VAL A 574 -0.53 1.07 -3.23
C VAL A 574 -1.85 0.99 -3.97
N GLY A 575 -2.09 1.93 -4.88
CA GLY A 575 -3.23 1.80 -5.79
C GLY A 575 -2.97 0.70 -6.82
N VAL A 576 -4.04 0.10 -7.34
CA VAL A 576 -3.95 -1.03 -8.27
C VAL A 576 -4.79 -0.83 -9.52
N ALA A 577 -4.41 -1.46 -10.61
CA ALA A 577 -5.11 -1.45 -11.88
C ALA A 577 -5.05 -2.84 -12.52
N ILE A 578 -6.13 -3.21 -13.21
CA ILE A 578 -6.16 -4.40 -14.07
C ILE A 578 -5.80 -3.95 -15.49
N GLY A 579 -4.82 -4.60 -16.09
CA GLY A 579 -4.35 -4.31 -17.45
C GLY A 579 -4.39 -5.54 -18.33
N PHE A 580 -4.93 -5.39 -19.55
CA PHE A 580 -4.84 -6.37 -20.63
C PHE A 580 -4.00 -5.81 -21.77
N PHE A 581 -2.93 -6.51 -22.12
CA PHE A 581 -2.00 -6.11 -23.17
C PHE A 581 -2.03 -7.18 -24.26
N VAL A 582 -2.51 -6.81 -25.44
CA VAL A 582 -2.73 -7.72 -26.56
C VAL A 582 -1.69 -7.47 -27.63
N ARG A 583 -0.95 -8.51 -27.98
CA ARG A 583 -0.06 -8.52 -29.13
C ARG A 583 -0.71 -9.33 -30.24
N ASN A 584 -0.91 -8.71 -31.39
CA ASN A 584 -1.50 -9.33 -32.57
C ASN A 584 -0.76 -8.82 -33.81
N PRO A 585 -0.02 -9.68 -34.53
CA PRO A 585 0.80 -9.26 -35.66
C PRO A 585 -0.04 -8.78 -36.86
N ASN A 586 -1.35 -9.03 -36.87
CA ASN A 586 -2.26 -8.60 -37.92
C ASN A 586 -2.83 -7.19 -37.70
N LEU A 587 -2.47 -6.52 -36.60
CA LEU A 587 -2.93 -5.17 -36.28
C LEU A 587 -1.75 -4.19 -36.29
N GLU A 588 -1.99 -2.96 -36.73
CA GLU A 588 -1.00 -1.88 -36.74
C GLU A 588 -1.28 -0.84 -35.64
N GLY A 589 -0.22 -0.15 -35.20
CA GLY A 589 -0.30 0.86 -34.15
C GLY A 589 -0.66 0.29 -32.78
N CYS A 590 -1.12 1.17 -31.88
CA CYS A 590 -1.57 0.79 -30.54
C CYS A 590 -2.82 1.60 -30.16
N GLU A 591 -3.90 0.91 -29.79
CA GLU A 591 -5.09 1.52 -29.20
C GLU A 591 -5.10 1.31 -27.68
N ILE A 592 -5.04 2.42 -26.94
CA ILE A 592 -5.08 2.41 -25.48
C ILE A 592 -6.46 2.86 -25.02
N ARG A 593 -7.10 2.03 -24.19
CA ARG A 593 -8.44 2.28 -23.63
C ARG A 593 -8.38 2.21 -22.11
N HIS A 594 -8.96 3.21 -21.46
CA HIS A 594 -8.84 3.38 -20.01
C HIS A 594 -10.18 3.79 -19.38
N ILE A 595 -10.51 3.15 -18.27
CA ILE A 595 -11.57 3.57 -17.34
C ILE A 595 -11.01 3.62 -15.92
N ALA A 596 -11.41 4.61 -15.13
CA ALA A 596 -11.11 4.66 -13.70
C ALA A 596 -12.42 4.56 -12.93
N LEU A 597 -12.42 3.76 -11.86
CA LEU A 597 -13.58 3.62 -10.97
C LEU A 597 -13.87 4.94 -10.27
N ASP A 598 -15.11 5.15 -9.86
CA ASP A 598 -15.55 6.39 -9.21
C ASP A 598 -14.80 6.67 -7.90
N ASP A 599 -14.73 7.96 -7.55
CA ASP A 599 -14.19 8.38 -6.27
C ASP A 599 -15.03 7.82 -5.10
N PHE A 600 -14.40 7.66 -3.94
CA PHE A 600 -15.06 7.26 -2.68
C PHE A 600 -15.56 5.80 -2.61
N MET A 601 -15.36 4.99 -3.65
CA MET A 601 -15.77 3.59 -3.64
C MET A 601 -15.00 2.73 -2.61
N THR A 602 -15.74 1.96 -1.79
CA THR A 602 -15.16 1.01 -0.84
C THR A 602 -14.58 -0.22 -1.55
N ALA A 603 -13.74 -1.01 -0.85
CA ALA A 603 -13.20 -2.27 -1.37
C ALA A 603 -14.30 -3.20 -1.90
N VAL A 604 -15.37 -3.38 -1.12
CA VAL A 604 -16.53 -4.20 -1.47
C VAL A 604 -17.27 -3.65 -2.69
N ALA A 605 -17.49 -2.33 -2.75
CA ALA A 605 -18.16 -1.70 -3.89
C ALA A 605 -17.37 -1.90 -5.19
N LYS A 606 -16.04 -1.78 -5.15
CA LYS A 606 -15.17 -2.03 -6.31
C LYS A 606 -15.24 -3.48 -6.79
N ARG A 607 -15.26 -4.46 -5.87
CA ARG A 607 -15.42 -5.89 -6.23
C ARG A 607 -16.78 -6.20 -6.84
N ARG A 608 -17.87 -5.65 -6.28
CA ARG A 608 -19.22 -5.76 -6.86
C ARG A 608 -19.28 -5.13 -8.25
N TRP A 609 -18.62 -3.99 -8.44
CA TRP A 609 -18.55 -3.33 -9.74
C TRP A 609 -17.89 -4.23 -10.79
N LEU A 610 -16.75 -4.87 -10.46
CA LEU A 610 -16.08 -5.81 -11.37
C LEU A 610 -16.97 -7.00 -11.74
N ALA A 611 -17.73 -7.54 -10.78
CA ALA A 611 -18.65 -8.65 -11.04
C ALA A 611 -19.81 -8.26 -11.97
N ALA A 612 -20.26 -7.00 -11.93
CA ALA A 612 -21.39 -6.51 -12.71
C ALA A 612 -21.02 -5.97 -14.11
N HIS A 613 -19.75 -5.64 -14.37
CA HIS A 613 -19.34 -4.92 -15.59
C HIS A 613 -18.20 -5.64 -16.32
N PRO A 614 -18.41 -6.82 -16.92
CA PRO A 614 -17.34 -7.54 -17.63
C PRO A 614 -16.72 -6.70 -18.75
N LEU A 615 -15.42 -6.88 -19.02
CA LEU A 615 -14.66 -6.06 -20.00
C LEU A 615 -15.34 -5.97 -21.37
N ARG A 616 -15.91 -7.07 -21.86
CA ARG A 616 -16.66 -7.11 -23.13
C ARG A 616 -17.83 -6.12 -23.16
N GLN A 617 -18.56 -6.01 -22.06
CA GLN A 617 -19.70 -5.10 -21.96
C GLN A 617 -19.23 -3.66 -21.92
N LEU A 618 -18.23 -3.34 -21.08
CA LEU A 618 -17.62 -2.01 -21.03
C LEU A 618 -17.13 -1.56 -22.42
N ALA A 619 -16.50 -2.47 -23.18
CA ALA A 619 -16.05 -2.19 -24.53
C ALA A 619 -17.21 -1.96 -25.52
N ARG A 620 -18.28 -2.74 -25.41
CA ARG A 620 -19.48 -2.62 -26.26
C ARG A 620 -20.24 -1.31 -25.99
N ASP A 621 -20.31 -0.91 -24.73
CA ASP A 621 -21.07 0.25 -24.28
C ASP A 621 -20.27 1.57 -24.47
N GLY A 622 -18.98 1.47 -24.82
CA GLY A 622 -18.14 2.64 -25.09
C GLY A 622 -17.64 3.35 -23.83
N GLU A 623 -17.71 2.70 -22.67
CA GLU A 623 -17.37 3.27 -21.35
C GLU A 623 -15.86 3.54 -21.19
N LEU A 624 -15.01 2.82 -21.94
CA LEU A 624 -13.57 3.05 -21.87
C LEU A 624 -13.13 4.21 -22.77
N ARG A 625 -12.51 5.21 -22.17
CA ARG A 625 -11.94 6.37 -22.88
C ARG A 625 -10.71 5.95 -23.69
N ARG A 626 -10.69 6.30 -24.97
CA ARG A 626 -9.49 6.20 -25.81
C ARG A 626 -8.43 7.20 -25.36
N ILE A 627 -7.20 6.72 -25.19
CA ILE A 627 -6.05 7.53 -24.81
C ILE A 627 -5.11 7.66 -26.01
N ARG A 628 -4.70 8.90 -26.31
CA ARG A 628 -3.59 9.16 -27.23
C ARG A 628 -2.37 9.58 -26.39
N PRO A 629 -1.30 8.78 -26.34
CA PRO A 629 -0.08 9.16 -25.64
C PRO A 629 0.48 10.49 -26.16
N THR A 630 1.01 11.32 -25.27
CA THR A 630 1.79 12.50 -25.69
C THR A 630 3.15 12.08 -26.29
N ALA A 631 3.89 13.03 -26.86
CA ALA A 631 5.27 12.78 -27.33
C ALA A 631 6.21 12.28 -26.21
N ASN A 632 5.92 12.62 -24.95
CA ASN A 632 6.69 12.15 -23.78
C ASN A 632 6.16 10.81 -23.23
N GLY A 633 5.16 10.22 -23.87
CA GLY A 633 4.55 8.96 -23.46
C GLY A 633 3.53 9.07 -22.33
N ASP A 634 2.99 10.26 -22.03
CA ASP A 634 2.00 10.43 -20.97
C ASP A 634 0.61 9.95 -21.41
N TRP A 635 0.02 9.02 -20.65
CA TRP A 635 -1.32 8.49 -20.91
C TRP A 635 -2.41 9.30 -20.21
N LEU A 636 -2.18 9.62 -18.93
CA LEU A 636 -3.12 10.36 -18.08
C LEU A 636 -2.50 11.70 -17.67
N ASN A 637 -3.35 12.65 -17.25
CA ASN A 637 -2.91 13.93 -16.68
C ASN A 637 -1.96 14.73 -17.59
N GLN A 638 -2.29 14.81 -18.89
CA GLN A 638 -1.46 15.45 -19.89
C GLN A 638 -1.35 16.97 -19.65
N PRO A 639 -0.14 17.56 -19.63
CA PRO A 639 0.06 19.00 -19.43
C PRO A 639 -0.59 19.85 -20.53
N THR A 640 -1.00 21.09 -20.21
CA THR A 640 -1.55 22.04 -21.20
C THR A 640 -0.47 22.56 -22.16
N ALA A 641 -0.88 22.92 -23.39
CA ALA A 641 0.04 23.24 -24.50
C ALA A 641 0.75 24.61 -24.38
N ASP A 642 0.19 25.54 -23.61
CA ASP A 642 0.65 26.93 -23.41
C ASP A 642 1.81 27.06 -22.41
N TRP A 643 2.02 26.06 -21.55
CA TRP A 643 3.04 26.08 -20.50
C TRP A 643 4.46 26.36 -20.98
N SER A 644 4.81 25.94 -22.20
CA SER A 644 6.15 26.13 -22.76
C SER A 644 6.48 27.60 -23.07
N ALA A 645 5.47 28.45 -23.25
CA ALA A 645 5.62 29.89 -23.49
C ALA A 645 6.07 30.65 -22.23
N PHE A 646 5.85 30.11 -21.03
CA PHE A 646 6.21 30.82 -19.80
C PHE A 646 7.71 30.73 -19.47
N LEU A 647 8.20 31.73 -18.75
CA LEU A 647 9.60 31.83 -18.34
C LEU A 647 9.95 30.74 -17.32
N PRO A 648 10.95 29.88 -17.57
CA PRO A 648 11.30 28.82 -16.63
C PRO A 648 11.91 29.38 -15.35
N VAL A 649 11.36 28.98 -14.19
CA VAL A 649 11.92 29.37 -12.88
C VAL A 649 13.32 28.80 -12.69
N ALA A 650 13.50 27.53 -13.01
CA ALA A 650 14.74 26.81 -12.82
C ALA A 650 14.96 25.80 -13.95
N ASP A 651 16.20 25.67 -14.38
CA ASP A 651 16.61 24.70 -15.39
C ASP A 651 17.96 24.06 -15.06
N LYS A 652 18.12 22.77 -15.43
CA LYS A 652 19.32 22.00 -15.12
C LYS A 652 20.52 22.40 -15.97
N ALA A 653 20.32 22.76 -17.24
CA ALA A 653 21.38 23.25 -18.10
C ALA A 653 21.88 24.61 -17.60
N VAL A 654 20.97 25.49 -17.15
CA VAL A 654 21.35 26.76 -16.50
C VAL A 654 22.18 26.53 -15.25
N LYS A 655 21.73 25.66 -14.35
CA LYS A 655 22.49 25.30 -13.15
C LYS A 655 23.87 24.68 -13.46
N ALA A 656 24.01 24.01 -14.61
CA ALA A 656 25.26 23.42 -15.07
C ALA A 656 26.16 24.41 -15.84
N GLY A 657 25.74 25.66 -16.06
CA GLY A 657 26.46 26.65 -16.86
C GLY A 657 26.43 26.40 -18.36
N GLN A 658 25.46 25.61 -18.83
CA GLN A 658 25.26 25.26 -20.25
C GLN A 658 24.21 26.13 -20.95
N SER A 659 23.48 26.95 -20.19
CA SER A 659 22.46 27.89 -20.66
C SER A 659 22.32 29.05 -19.66
N GLU A 660 21.65 30.12 -20.04
CA GLU A 660 21.23 31.20 -19.12
C GLU A 660 19.70 31.37 -19.08
N GLN A 661 18.95 30.54 -19.81
CA GLN A 661 17.50 30.65 -20.00
C GLN A 661 16.71 30.08 -18.82
N ALA A 662 16.84 30.69 -17.64
CA ALA A 662 15.97 30.49 -16.48
C ALA A 662 16.03 31.70 -15.54
N ILE A 663 15.02 31.87 -14.69
CA ILE A 663 14.97 32.98 -13.74
C ILE A 663 16.08 32.85 -12.69
N PHE A 664 16.24 31.64 -12.11
CA PHE A 664 17.26 31.38 -11.10
C PHE A 664 18.45 30.64 -11.70
N ARG A 665 19.67 31.12 -11.38
CA ARG A 665 20.93 30.48 -11.77
C ARG A 665 21.16 29.17 -11.00
N LEU A 666 20.88 29.18 -9.71
CA LEU A 666 21.10 28.07 -8.79
C LEU A 666 19.79 27.66 -8.12
N PHE A 667 19.59 26.36 -8.00
CA PHE A 667 18.59 25.76 -7.10
C PHE A 667 19.18 24.53 -6.43
N ALA A 668 18.65 24.13 -5.29
CA ALA A 668 19.10 22.95 -4.55
C ALA A 668 17.92 22.15 -3.99
N SER A 669 18.11 20.87 -3.70
CA SER A 669 17.17 20.18 -2.82
C SER A 669 17.53 20.50 -1.37
N SER A 670 16.52 20.64 -0.52
CA SER A 670 16.69 20.81 0.94
C SER A 670 17.37 19.62 1.61
N ILE A 671 17.69 19.80 2.90
CA ILE A 671 18.45 18.82 3.69
C ILE A 671 17.65 17.54 3.84
N LYS A 672 18.26 16.41 3.44
CA LYS A 672 17.69 15.08 3.64
C LYS A 672 18.63 14.25 4.49
N THR A 673 18.19 13.83 5.66
CA THR A 673 19.09 13.15 6.60
C THR A 673 19.00 11.63 6.50
N ASN A 674 17.83 11.08 6.13
CA ASN A 674 17.46 9.66 6.26
C ASN A 674 17.44 9.14 7.71
N ARG A 675 17.59 10.00 8.70
CA ARG A 675 17.65 9.67 10.14
C ARG A 675 17.12 10.80 11.01
N ASP A 676 16.01 11.40 10.60
CA ASP A 676 15.56 12.68 11.15
C ASP A 676 15.41 12.64 12.69
N GLU A 677 14.82 11.58 13.25
CA GLU A 677 14.65 11.41 14.69
C GLU A 677 15.98 11.41 15.48
N TRP A 678 17.12 11.15 14.83
CA TRP A 678 18.45 11.17 15.44
C TRP A 678 19.14 12.53 15.38
N VAL A 679 18.92 13.29 14.31
CA VAL A 679 19.65 14.54 14.02
C VAL A 679 18.79 15.80 14.10
N TYR A 680 17.49 15.66 14.34
CA TYR A 680 16.57 16.73 14.70
C TYR A 680 15.99 16.51 16.09
N ASP A 681 15.76 17.60 16.82
CA ASP A 681 14.99 17.61 18.07
C ASP A 681 14.47 19.02 18.38
N PHE A 682 13.41 19.13 19.18
CA PHE A 682 13.01 20.42 19.76
C PHE A 682 13.95 20.83 20.90
N ASP A 683 14.52 19.89 21.65
CA ASP A 683 15.47 20.18 22.73
C ASP A 683 16.94 19.93 22.30
N LYS A 684 17.78 20.94 22.55
CA LYS A 684 19.22 20.88 22.24
C LYS A 684 19.95 19.80 23.04
N LYS A 685 19.55 19.56 24.30
CA LYS A 685 20.23 18.60 25.18
C LYS A 685 19.90 17.17 24.73
N GLN A 686 18.65 16.88 24.38
CA GLN A 686 18.25 15.59 23.81
C GLN A 686 18.94 15.35 22.48
N LEU A 687 18.97 16.33 21.57
CA LEU A 687 19.69 16.20 20.32
C LEU A 687 21.17 15.86 20.53
N LYS A 688 21.85 16.56 21.45
CA LYS A 688 23.24 16.26 21.83
C LYS A 688 23.38 14.81 22.29
N ARG A 689 22.52 14.34 23.20
CA ARG A 689 22.58 12.96 23.74
C ARG A 689 22.40 11.93 22.62
N LYS A 690 21.40 12.10 21.75
CA LYS A 690 21.13 11.20 20.61
C LYS A 690 22.32 11.13 19.66
N VAL A 691 22.87 12.28 19.28
CA VAL A 691 24.02 12.36 18.35
C VAL A 691 25.29 11.76 18.95
N GLN A 692 25.57 12.02 20.23
CA GLN A 692 26.74 11.44 20.92
C GLN A 692 26.64 9.92 21.02
N TYR A 693 25.44 9.39 21.33
CA TYR A 693 25.17 7.96 21.31
C TYR A 693 25.44 7.38 19.92
N PHE A 694 24.84 7.99 18.89
CA PHE A 694 24.96 7.54 17.51
C PHE A 694 26.43 7.50 17.05
N ILE A 695 27.19 8.58 17.28
CA ILE A 695 28.61 8.66 16.91
C ILE A 695 29.42 7.56 17.62
N THR A 696 29.14 7.32 18.90
CA THR A 696 29.84 6.31 19.70
C THR A 696 29.54 4.90 19.20
N ALA A 697 28.26 4.57 18.99
CA ALA A 697 27.84 3.28 18.47
C ALA A 697 28.41 3.01 17.07
N PHE A 698 28.29 3.98 16.16
CA PHE A 698 28.84 3.87 14.80
C PHE A 698 30.36 3.66 14.80
N ASN A 699 31.11 4.49 15.53
CA ASN A 699 32.57 4.40 15.54
C ASN A 699 33.06 3.09 16.18
N ARG A 700 32.33 2.56 17.17
CA ARG A 700 32.60 1.23 17.75
C ARG A 700 32.36 0.11 16.73
N GLN A 701 31.25 0.15 15.98
CA GLN A 701 30.97 -0.82 14.92
C GLN A 701 32.09 -0.83 13.87
N VAL A 702 32.49 0.33 13.36
CA VAL A 702 33.52 0.39 12.32
C VAL A 702 34.89 -0.07 12.85
N ALA A 703 35.20 0.21 14.13
CA ALA A 703 36.42 -0.28 14.76
C ALA A 703 36.45 -1.82 14.90
N SER A 704 35.29 -2.47 14.98
CA SER A 704 35.17 -3.93 15.11
C SER A 704 35.37 -4.71 13.80
N GLY A 705 35.47 -4.02 12.66
CA GLY A 705 35.74 -4.63 11.35
C GLY A 705 34.57 -4.48 10.37
N THR A 706 34.38 -5.50 9.53
CA THR A 706 33.52 -5.42 8.34
C THR A 706 32.05 -5.14 8.68
N LEU A 707 31.46 -4.17 7.96
CA LEU A 707 30.04 -3.85 8.01
C LEU A 707 29.21 -4.90 7.25
N HIS A 708 29.06 -6.10 7.84
CA HIS A 708 28.19 -7.15 7.31
C HIS A 708 26.77 -7.01 7.87
N PRO A 709 25.70 -7.18 7.06
CA PRO A 709 24.33 -6.99 7.55
C PRO A 709 23.96 -7.80 8.80
N ASP A 710 24.52 -9.00 8.95
CA ASP A 710 24.27 -9.89 10.10
C ASP A 710 24.99 -9.44 11.38
N THR A 711 25.99 -8.55 11.27
CA THR A 711 26.81 -8.07 12.39
C THR A 711 26.63 -6.58 12.67
N LEU A 712 25.73 -5.90 11.96
CA LEU A 712 25.46 -4.48 12.17
C LEU A 712 24.76 -4.23 13.51
N ASP A 713 25.27 -3.26 14.27
CA ASP A 713 24.58 -2.69 15.40
C ASP A 713 23.34 -1.90 14.93
N TYR A 714 22.17 -2.52 15.04
CA TYR A 714 20.87 -1.91 14.71
C TYR A 714 20.31 -1.01 15.81
N SER A 715 21.08 -0.70 16.87
CA SER A 715 20.74 0.37 17.83
C SER A 715 20.86 1.78 17.23
N ILE A 716 21.38 1.88 16.00
CA ILE A 716 21.42 3.11 15.22
C ILE A 716 20.77 2.95 13.86
N LYS A 717 20.34 4.08 13.29
CA LYS A 717 19.70 4.13 11.97
C LYS A 717 20.70 4.25 10.82
N TRP A 718 20.84 3.16 10.08
CA TRP A 718 21.72 3.04 8.92
C TRP A 718 21.12 3.67 7.66
N SER A 719 22.00 4.08 6.75
CA SER A 719 21.66 4.38 5.35
C SER A 719 22.77 3.86 4.45
N SER A 720 22.50 3.70 3.16
CA SER A 720 23.50 3.27 2.19
C SER A 720 24.73 4.19 2.17
N THR A 721 24.54 5.50 2.34
CA THR A 721 25.64 6.48 2.38
C THR A 721 26.40 6.50 3.71
N LEU A 722 25.80 5.99 4.79
CA LEU A 722 26.48 5.83 6.07
C LEU A 722 27.38 4.59 6.08
N LYS A 723 26.96 3.51 5.42
CA LYS A 723 27.73 2.26 5.27
C LYS A 723 29.05 2.45 4.51
N THR A 724 29.20 3.53 3.75
CA THR A 724 30.45 3.86 3.03
C THR A 724 31.42 4.74 3.85
N ARG A 725 31.09 5.06 5.11
CA ARG A 725 31.91 5.92 5.96
C ARG A 725 32.82 5.10 6.85
N ASN A 726 34.07 5.56 7.00
CA ASN A 726 35.06 4.89 7.85
C ASN A 726 35.06 5.40 9.30
N LYS A 727 34.52 6.61 9.54
CA LYS A 727 34.46 7.22 10.87
C LYS A 727 33.49 8.40 10.86
N LEU A 728 32.79 8.61 11.97
CA LEU A 728 32.09 9.86 12.26
C LEU A 728 32.95 10.77 13.14
N PRO A 729 32.99 12.09 12.85
CA PRO A 729 33.71 13.05 13.66
C PRO A 729 33.09 13.18 15.07
N ALA A 730 33.89 13.65 16.02
CA ALA A 730 33.42 13.92 17.37
C ALA A 730 32.31 14.98 17.38
N TYR A 731 31.42 14.90 18.38
CA TYR A 731 30.35 15.88 18.56
C TYR A 731 30.91 17.29 18.69
N SER A 732 30.30 18.25 17.98
CA SER A 732 30.67 19.66 18.05
C SER A 732 29.44 20.57 18.14
N THR A 733 29.41 21.44 19.14
CA THR A 733 28.35 22.45 19.28
C THR A 733 28.30 23.44 18.12
N LYS A 734 29.42 23.61 17.38
CA LYS A 734 29.47 24.49 16.19
C LYS A 734 28.53 24.04 15.07
N ARG A 735 28.13 22.76 15.07
CA ARG A 735 27.24 22.14 14.07
C ARG A 735 25.78 22.12 14.51
N LEU A 736 25.46 22.66 15.69
CA LEU A 736 24.10 22.74 16.18
C LEU A 736 23.42 24.00 15.63
N LEU A 737 22.53 23.81 14.66
CA LEU A 737 21.84 24.87 13.95
C LEU A 737 20.32 24.80 14.19
N LYS A 738 19.60 25.86 13.81
CA LYS A 738 18.14 25.82 13.64
C LYS A 738 17.82 25.49 12.20
N SER A 739 16.75 24.73 11.98
CA SER A 739 16.27 24.38 10.66
C SER A 739 14.75 24.31 10.67
N LEU A 740 14.14 24.81 9.61
CA LEU A 740 12.71 24.72 9.37
C LEU A 740 12.37 23.26 9.08
N TRP A 741 11.74 22.61 10.06
CA TRP A 741 11.41 21.20 10.00
C TRP A 741 10.17 20.96 9.13
N ARG A 742 9.09 21.70 9.40
CA ARG A 742 7.83 21.71 8.66
C ARG A 742 7.34 23.15 8.56
N PRO A 743 6.29 23.45 7.77
CA PRO A 743 5.81 24.81 7.65
C PRO A 743 5.59 25.45 9.02
N PHE A 744 6.28 26.56 9.25
CA PHE A 744 6.24 27.33 10.51
C PHE A 744 6.73 26.60 11.77
N VAL A 745 7.30 25.40 11.65
CA VAL A 745 7.82 24.60 12.78
C VAL A 745 9.33 24.48 12.65
N THR A 746 10.05 25.02 13.63
CA THR A 746 11.52 24.99 13.68
C THR A 746 12.01 23.96 14.69
N LYS A 747 13.03 23.18 14.33
CA LYS A 747 13.75 22.28 15.24
C LYS A 747 15.24 22.61 15.27
N HIS A 748 15.93 22.09 16.28
CA HIS A 748 17.38 22.02 16.27
C HIS A 748 17.83 20.90 15.34
N TYR A 749 18.90 21.15 14.60
CA TYR A 749 19.48 20.24 13.63
C TYR A 749 20.98 20.12 13.87
N TYR A 750 21.49 18.89 13.85
CA TYR A 750 22.93 18.63 13.88
C TYR A 750 23.50 18.52 12.46
N ALA A 751 24.06 19.62 11.97
CA ALA A 751 24.54 19.81 10.60
C ALA A 751 25.90 19.13 10.35
N GLU A 752 25.89 17.80 10.32
CA GLU A 752 27.04 16.98 9.96
C GLU A 752 26.82 16.29 8.60
N LYS A 753 27.71 16.56 7.64
CA LYS A 753 27.69 16.05 6.27
C LYS A 753 27.81 14.53 6.22
N THR A 754 28.53 13.91 7.15
CA THR A 754 28.64 12.44 7.23
C THR A 754 27.40 11.76 7.82
N MET A 755 26.56 12.52 8.53
CA MET A 755 25.30 12.04 9.12
C MET A 755 24.05 12.48 8.33
N SER A 756 24.22 13.18 7.21
CA SER A 756 23.13 13.67 6.38
C SER A 756 23.32 13.24 4.93
N ASP A 757 22.39 12.43 4.42
CA ASP A 757 22.46 11.90 3.05
C ASP A 757 22.45 13.01 1.97
N ARG A 758 21.83 14.16 2.25
CA ARG A 758 21.93 15.40 1.47
C ARG A 758 22.24 16.59 2.37
N LEU A 759 23.54 16.82 2.57
CA LEU A 759 24.11 18.11 2.95
C LEU A 759 25.33 18.34 2.05
N THR A 760 25.13 19.10 0.97
CA THR A 760 26.06 19.16 -0.16
C THR A 760 26.77 20.51 -0.25
N ALA A 761 27.78 20.62 -1.12
CA ALA A 761 28.48 21.88 -1.39
C ALA A 761 27.53 23.05 -1.74
N LEU A 762 26.39 22.75 -2.39
CA LEU A 762 25.37 23.76 -2.69
C LEU A 762 24.81 24.44 -1.44
N HIS A 763 24.65 23.72 -0.33
CA HIS A 763 24.15 24.31 0.91
C HIS A 763 25.18 25.28 1.50
N TYR A 764 26.47 24.98 1.38
CA TYR A 764 27.54 25.89 1.78
C TYR A 764 27.66 27.10 0.86
N GLN A 765 27.30 26.98 -0.42
CA GLN A 765 27.15 28.12 -1.32
C GLN A 765 25.90 28.96 -1.00
N ILE A 766 24.85 28.37 -0.44
CA ILE A 766 23.62 29.09 -0.11
C ILE A 766 23.71 29.78 1.25
N TYR A 767 24.33 29.14 2.24
CA TYR A 767 24.32 29.59 3.64
C TYR A 767 25.74 29.86 4.19
N GLY A 768 26.75 29.94 3.32
CA GLY A 768 28.15 30.15 3.67
C GLY A 768 28.85 28.91 4.25
N ALA A 769 30.16 29.04 4.48
CA ALA A 769 31.05 27.94 4.87
C ALA A 769 30.67 27.25 6.20
N ASP A 770 30.01 27.97 7.11
CA ASP A 770 29.54 27.45 8.40
C ASP A 770 28.02 27.21 8.45
N LEU A 771 27.32 27.42 7.33
CA LEU A 771 25.87 27.29 7.17
C LEU A 771 25.04 28.27 8.03
N LYS A 772 25.62 29.41 8.42
CA LYS A 772 24.95 30.41 9.28
C LYS A 772 24.64 31.74 8.60
N GLN A 773 25.03 31.93 7.33
CA GLN A 773 24.70 33.15 6.61
C GLN A 773 23.20 33.21 6.33
N ASP A 774 22.60 34.38 6.59
CA ASP A 774 21.19 34.64 6.31
C ASP A 774 20.93 34.63 4.81
N ASN A 775 19.93 33.87 4.37
CA ASN A 775 19.53 33.85 2.97
C ASN A 775 18.03 33.57 2.86
N LEU A 776 17.32 34.50 2.23
CA LEU A 776 15.91 34.33 1.92
C LEU A 776 15.77 33.29 0.80
N CYS A 777 15.03 32.23 1.07
CA CYS A 777 14.83 31.14 0.13
C CYS A 777 13.33 30.95 -0.13
N ILE A 778 12.95 30.74 -1.39
CA ILE A 778 11.63 30.21 -1.74
C ILE A 778 11.77 28.69 -1.81
N GLY A 779 11.10 27.98 -0.90
CA GLY A 779 10.91 26.54 -0.98
C GLY A 779 9.69 26.21 -1.83
N ILE A 780 9.83 25.26 -2.75
CA ILE A 780 8.72 24.74 -3.57
C ILE A 780 8.64 23.22 -3.53
N SER A 781 7.45 22.67 -3.80
CA SER A 781 7.27 21.23 -3.95
C SER A 781 8.19 20.65 -5.02
N GLY A 782 8.83 19.54 -4.69
CA GLY A 782 9.74 18.85 -5.61
C GLY A 782 9.05 17.95 -6.62
N GLY A 783 9.83 17.48 -7.60
CA GLY A 783 9.36 16.53 -8.59
C GLY A 783 8.73 15.27 -7.96
N SER A 784 7.57 14.87 -8.49
CA SER A 784 6.76 13.75 -7.99
C SER A 784 6.17 13.96 -6.59
N ALA A 785 5.99 15.20 -6.13
CA ALA A 785 5.14 15.50 -4.97
C ALA A 785 3.72 14.93 -5.18
N MET A 786 3.11 14.47 -4.09
CA MET A 786 1.78 13.86 -4.08
C MET A 786 0.72 14.82 -3.56
N LYS A 787 1.11 15.85 -2.80
CA LYS A 787 0.23 16.91 -2.31
C LYS A 787 0.04 18.00 -3.37
N PRO A 788 -1.01 18.84 -3.23
CA PRO A 788 -1.13 20.07 -4.01
C PRO A 788 0.15 20.91 -3.93
N PHE A 789 0.49 21.62 -5.01
CA PHE A 789 1.71 22.42 -5.10
C PHE A 789 1.84 23.39 -3.91
N GLN A 790 3.03 23.40 -3.31
CA GLN A 790 3.35 24.22 -2.16
C GLN A 790 4.46 25.21 -2.51
N ALA A 791 4.34 26.44 -2.01
CA ALA A 791 5.43 27.41 -1.98
C ALA A 791 5.48 28.06 -0.59
N LEU A 792 6.65 28.12 0.01
CA LEU A 792 6.87 28.77 1.32
C LEU A 792 8.26 29.39 1.36
N ALA A 793 8.33 30.67 1.68
CA ALA A 793 9.57 31.38 1.91
C ALA A 793 10.01 31.28 3.36
N PHE A 794 11.33 31.21 3.56
CA PHE A 794 11.95 31.15 4.88
C PHE A 794 13.39 31.65 4.81
N ASN A 795 13.92 31.96 5.99
CA ASN A 795 15.34 32.25 6.16
C ASN A 795 16.05 31.04 6.82
N GLY A 796 17.22 30.69 6.30
CA GLY A 796 18.06 29.61 6.83
C GLY A 796 17.70 28.22 6.28
N LEU A 797 18.13 27.20 7.02
CA LEU A 797 18.04 25.80 6.61
C LEU A 797 16.60 25.28 6.66
N ALA A 798 16.27 24.35 5.77
CA ALA A 798 15.01 23.62 5.82
C ALA A 798 15.20 22.11 5.54
N ASP A 799 14.29 21.33 6.11
CA ASP A 799 14.18 19.91 5.86
C ASP A 799 13.57 19.61 4.47
N TYR A 800 13.97 18.48 3.91
CA TYR A 800 13.50 17.99 2.61
C TYR A 800 11.99 17.81 2.54
N GLU A 801 11.31 17.50 3.64
CA GLU A 801 9.86 17.31 3.65
C GLU A 801 9.09 18.55 4.16
N CYS A 802 9.74 19.71 4.32
CA CYS A 802 9.09 20.94 4.76
C CYS A 802 7.93 21.36 3.82
N VAL A 803 8.15 21.40 2.51
CA VAL A 803 7.08 21.62 1.50
C VAL A 803 6.97 20.48 0.49
N GLU A 804 7.15 19.24 0.99
CA GLU A 804 7.25 17.98 0.25
C GLU A 804 8.34 17.97 -0.84
N LYS A 805 9.39 17.18 -0.61
CA LYS A 805 10.55 17.08 -1.53
C LYS A 805 11.18 18.43 -1.89
N ASN A 806 11.18 19.34 -0.91
CA ASN A 806 11.46 20.75 -1.00
C ASN A 806 12.67 21.08 -1.88
N GLN A 807 12.43 21.88 -2.94
CA GLN A 807 13.46 22.52 -3.75
C GLN A 807 13.61 23.98 -3.34
N LEU A 808 14.85 24.38 -3.13
CA LEU A 808 15.30 25.70 -2.69
C LEU A 808 15.63 26.57 -3.91
N LEU A 809 15.00 27.75 -3.95
CA LEU A 809 15.35 28.86 -4.82
C LEU A 809 15.88 30.00 -3.94
N PRO A 810 17.20 30.05 -3.69
CA PRO A 810 17.80 31.04 -2.81
C PRO A 810 17.88 32.42 -3.48
N ARG A 811 17.79 33.50 -2.70
CA ARG A 811 17.95 34.87 -3.18
C ARG A 811 19.40 35.16 -3.56
N TRP A 812 20.35 34.65 -2.76
CA TRP A 812 21.78 34.89 -2.92
C TRP A 812 22.58 33.61 -3.10
N ILE A 813 23.74 33.72 -3.73
CA ILE A 813 24.81 32.72 -3.74
C ILE A 813 26.04 33.35 -3.07
N TYR A 814 26.62 32.65 -2.11
CA TYR A 814 27.83 33.06 -1.40
C TYR A 814 29.06 32.45 -2.05
N ALA A 815 30.04 33.30 -2.34
CA ALA A 815 31.38 32.88 -2.72
C ALA A 815 32.19 32.47 -1.46
N PRO A 816 33.31 31.73 -1.63
CA PRO A 816 34.14 31.28 -0.51
C PRO A 816 34.70 32.42 0.36
N ASP A 817 34.87 33.61 -0.21
CA ASP A 817 35.32 34.82 0.49
C ASP A 817 34.21 35.52 1.30
N GLY A 818 32.98 35.01 1.23
CA GLY A 818 31.81 35.56 1.91
C GLY A 818 31.06 36.63 1.11
N SER A 819 31.53 37.01 -0.07
CA SER A 819 30.79 37.91 -0.96
C SER A 819 29.51 37.25 -1.48
N ARG A 820 28.45 38.04 -1.66
CA ARG A 820 27.14 37.57 -2.14
C ARG A 820 26.87 38.01 -3.57
N GLN A 821 26.36 37.10 -4.39
CA GLN A 821 25.90 37.34 -5.75
C GLN A 821 24.39 37.08 -5.85
N ASP A 822 23.71 37.92 -6.64
CA ASP A 822 22.31 37.72 -6.98
C ASP A 822 22.09 36.41 -7.74
N ASN A 823 21.13 35.60 -7.28
CA ASN A 823 20.78 34.34 -7.94
C ASN A 823 19.83 34.52 -9.13
N ILE A 824 19.20 35.70 -9.27
CA ILE A 824 18.42 36.04 -10.47
C ILE A 824 19.39 36.29 -11.63
N THR A 825 19.17 35.60 -12.75
CA THR A 825 20.03 35.71 -13.93
C THR A 825 19.89 37.09 -14.60
N ASP A 826 20.95 37.51 -15.30
CA ASP A 826 20.89 38.73 -16.12
C ASP A 826 19.95 38.54 -17.31
N TRP A 827 19.85 37.31 -17.82
CA TRP A 827 18.87 36.96 -18.85
C TRP A 827 17.44 37.25 -18.40
N ALA A 828 17.05 36.80 -17.20
CA ALA A 828 15.71 37.05 -16.67
C ALA A 828 15.45 38.55 -16.49
N LEU A 829 16.43 39.30 -15.98
CA LEU A 829 16.33 40.76 -15.88
C LEU A 829 16.02 41.40 -17.25
N ILE A 830 16.70 40.95 -18.31
CA ILE A 830 16.46 41.43 -19.68
C ILE A 830 15.05 41.05 -20.15
N GLN A 831 14.61 39.82 -19.93
CA GLN A 831 13.27 39.37 -20.33
C GLN A 831 12.16 40.23 -19.69
N PHE A 832 12.25 40.44 -18.36
CA PHE A 832 11.27 41.25 -17.64
C PHE A 832 11.29 42.71 -18.10
N ARG A 833 12.46 43.35 -18.21
CA ARG A 833 12.57 44.73 -18.70
C ARG A 833 12.02 44.90 -20.11
N THR A 834 12.29 43.94 -20.99
CA THR A 834 11.80 43.95 -22.38
C THR A 834 10.28 43.80 -22.42
N ARG A 835 9.74 42.83 -21.68
CA ARG A 835 8.30 42.51 -21.67
C ARG A 835 7.43 43.62 -21.07
N TYR A 836 7.92 44.29 -20.03
CA TYR A 836 7.21 45.39 -19.36
C TYR A 836 7.59 46.77 -19.87
N GLN A 837 8.59 46.86 -20.75
CA GLN A 837 9.15 48.12 -21.26
C GLN A 837 9.57 49.08 -20.13
N ASP A 838 10.06 48.52 -19.01
CA ASP A 838 10.44 49.26 -17.81
C ASP A 838 11.86 48.90 -17.37
N MET A 839 12.81 49.80 -17.66
CA MET A 839 14.23 49.63 -17.33
C MET A 839 14.52 49.78 -15.84
N SER A 840 13.59 50.32 -15.04
CA SER A 840 13.73 50.46 -13.59
C SER A 840 13.37 49.18 -12.82
N ILE A 841 12.98 48.11 -13.51
CA ILE A 841 12.86 46.78 -12.90
C ILE A 841 14.25 46.29 -12.48
N GLU A 842 14.34 45.80 -11.25
CA GLU A 842 15.56 45.25 -10.67
C GLU A 842 15.35 43.79 -10.22
N LYS A 843 16.45 43.05 -10.05
CA LYS A 843 16.44 41.65 -9.64
C LYS A 843 15.66 41.35 -8.33
N PRO A 844 15.72 42.19 -7.27
CA PRO A 844 14.88 41.98 -6.08
C PRO A 844 13.38 41.94 -6.41
N ALA A 845 12.90 42.86 -7.24
CA ALA A 845 11.48 42.91 -7.62
C ALA A 845 11.06 41.68 -8.43
N ILE A 846 11.96 41.10 -9.23
CA ILE A 846 11.70 39.83 -9.94
C ILE A 846 11.56 38.67 -8.97
N PHE A 847 12.42 38.60 -7.93
CA PHE A 847 12.32 37.58 -6.89
C PHE A 847 10.96 37.65 -6.17
N ASP A 848 10.54 38.87 -5.81
CA ASP A 848 9.25 39.12 -5.17
C ASP A 848 8.09 38.74 -6.10
N TYR A 849 8.13 39.18 -7.35
CA TYR A 849 7.14 38.85 -8.38
C TYR A 849 6.96 37.33 -8.55
N VAL A 850 8.06 36.56 -8.64
CA VAL A 850 7.97 35.10 -8.75
C VAL A 850 7.23 34.51 -7.56
N TYR A 851 7.50 34.98 -6.35
CA TYR A 851 6.83 34.47 -5.16
C TYR A 851 5.32 34.77 -5.16
N ALA A 852 4.91 35.92 -5.68
CA ALA A 852 3.51 36.28 -5.86
C ALA A 852 2.80 35.35 -6.86
N VAL A 853 3.39 35.14 -8.05
CA VAL A 853 2.82 34.25 -9.07
C VAL A 853 2.72 32.81 -8.56
N LEU A 854 3.74 32.35 -7.83
CA LEU A 854 3.70 31.04 -7.19
C LEU A 854 2.59 30.92 -6.14
N HIS A 855 1.96 32.01 -5.70
CA HIS A 855 0.83 32.06 -4.77
C HIS A 855 -0.52 32.30 -5.42
N ASP A 856 -0.57 32.66 -6.71
CA ASP A 856 -1.80 32.89 -7.43
C ASP A 856 -2.69 31.63 -7.48
N PRO A 857 -3.92 31.68 -6.93
CA PRO A 857 -4.88 30.58 -7.01
C PRO A 857 -5.18 30.15 -8.44
N ALA A 858 -5.35 31.09 -9.37
CA ALA A 858 -5.73 30.80 -10.76
C ALA A 858 -4.60 30.07 -11.50
N TYR A 859 -3.36 30.53 -11.35
CA TYR A 859 -2.17 29.83 -11.85
C TYR A 859 -2.03 28.42 -11.28
N ARG A 860 -2.17 28.27 -9.96
CA ARG A 860 -2.02 26.96 -9.30
C ARG A 860 -3.09 25.97 -9.72
N GLU A 861 -4.33 26.43 -9.91
CA GLU A 861 -5.45 25.60 -10.36
C GLU A 861 -5.26 25.19 -11.83
N THR A 862 -5.02 26.16 -12.70
CA THR A 862 -4.87 25.95 -14.16
C THR A 862 -3.72 25.01 -14.48
N TYR A 863 -2.57 25.20 -13.83
CA TYR A 863 -1.34 24.47 -14.12
C TYR A 863 -1.00 23.41 -13.05
N ALA A 864 -1.99 22.95 -12.27
CA ALA A 864 -1.78 21.96 -11.21
C ALA A 864 -1.02 20.71 -11.70
N LEU A 865 -1.35 20.23 -12.90
CA LEU A 865 -0.69 19.08 -13.53
C LEU A 865 0.76 19.40 -13.93
N ASN A 866 0.99 20.56 -14.55
CA ASN A 866 2.31 21.02 -14.97
C ASN A 866 3.24 21.26 -13.77
N LEU A 867 2.73 21.89 -12.70
CA LEU A 867 3.44 22.10 -11.43
C LEU A 867 3.79 20.80 -10.73
N LYS A 868 2.95 19.77 -10.88
CA LYS A 868 3.31 18.42 -10.47
C LYS A 868 4.42 17.86 -11.36
N ALA A 869 4.35 18.07 -12.68
CA ALA A 869 5.18 17.49 -13.75
C ALA A 869 6.57 18.14 -13.99
N ALA A 870 6.79 19.39 -13.63
CA ALA A 870 8.04 20.11 -13.92
C ALA A 870 8.34 21.18 -12.87
N PHE A 871 9.50 21.85 -12.99
CA PHE A 871 9.70 23.11 -12.29
C PHE A 871 8.69 24.15 -12.78
N PRO A 872 8.23 25.07 -11.92
CA PRO A 872 7.29 26.10 -12.33
C PRO A 872 7.83 26.94 -13.49
N ARG A 873 6.92 27.44 -14.31
CA ARG A 873 7.19 28.47 -15.31
C ARG A 873 6.24 29.64 -15.08
N ILE A 874 6.76 30.86 -15.15
CA ILE A 874 6.09 32.06 -14.65
C ILE A 874 5.54 32.88 -15.83
N PRO A 875 4.23 33.13 -15.91
CA PRO A 875 3.64 34.08 -16.85
C PRO A 875 4.02 35.52 -16.54
N CYS A 876 3.82 36.40 -17.52
CA CYS A 876 4.06 37.83 -17.42
C CYS A 876 2.72 38.61 -17.28
N TYR A 877 2.22 38.79 -16.05
CA TYR A 877 0.97 39.52 -15.74
C TYR A 877 1.09 41.02 -15.97
N ALA A 878 0.01 41.67 -16.44
CA ALA A 878 0.04 43.07 -16.89
C ALA A 878 0.66 44.07 -15.89
N ASP A 879 0.33 44.01 -14.59
CA ASP A 879 0.85 44.93 -13.57
C ASP A 879 2.01 44.32 -12.75
N PHE A 880 3.22 44.35 -13.32
CA PHE A 880 4.42 43.84 -12.65
C PHE A 880 4.61 44.40 -11.23
N ARG A 881 4.37 45.70 -11.03
CA ARG A 881 4.68 46.40 -9.77
C ARG A 881 3.74 45.96 -8.66
N GLN A 882 2.45 45.83 -8.95
CA GLN A 882 1.48 45.33 -7.97
C GLN A 882 1.76 43.88 -7.60
N TRP A 883 2.10 43.03 -8.57
CA TRP A 883 2.45 41.64 -8.31
C TRP A 883 3.74 41.51 -7.49
N ALA A 884 4.77 42.30 -7.80
CA ALA A 884 5.98 42.36 -6.99
C ALA A 884 5.69 42.85 -5.55
N ALA A 885 4.82 43.86 -5.38
CA ALA A 885 4.44 44.36 -4.06
C ALA A 885 3.72 43.31 -3.20
N TRP A 886 2.79 42.55 -3.80
CA TRP A 886 2.17 41.41 -3.11
C TRP A 886 3.18 40.33 -2.74
N GLY A 887 4.12 40.04 -3.65
CA GLY A 887 5.21 39.11 -3.41
C GLY A 887 6.07 39.52 -2.22
N GLN A 888 6.45 40.79 -2.15
CA GLN A 888 7.21 41.36 -1.04
C GLN A 888 6.46 41.22 0.28
N ALA A 889 5.16 41.53 0.31
CA ALA A 889 4.32 41.39 1.50
C ALA A 889 4.23 39.92 1.97
N LEU A 890 4.00 38.99 1.03
CA LEU A 890 3.97 37.55 1.33
C LEU A 890 5.33 37.03 1.83
N LEU A 891 6.44 37.50 1.25
CA LEU A 891 7.80 37.13 1.70
C LEU A 891 8.04 37.59 3.14
N ALA A 892 7.66 38.84 3.46
CA ALA A 892 7.79 39.39 4.81
C ALA A 892 6.98 38.58 5.84
N LEU A 893 5.72 38.22 5.51
CA LEU A 893 4.87 37.40 6.37
C LEU A 893 5.42 36.00 6.58
N HIS A 894 5.78 35.31 5.49
CA HIS A 894 6.10 33.88 5.54
C HIS A 894 7.51 33.63 6.10
N ALA A 895 8.51 34.39 5.64
CA ALA A 895 9.87 34.24 6.15
C ALA A 895 10.06 34.87 7.53
N GLY A 896 9.26 35.90 7.84
CA GLY A 896 9.26 36.62 9.12
C GLY A 896 8.23 36.12 10.14
N PHE A 897 7.58 34.97 9.91
CA PHE A 897 6.42 34.51 10.70
C PHE A 897 6.62 34.53 12.22
N ALA A 898 7.84 34.26 12.69
CA ALA A 898 8.18 34.22 14.12
C ALA A 898 8.22 35.62 14.77
N SER A 899 8.29 36.69 13.97
CA SER A 899 8.38 38.08 14.43
C SER A 899 7.11 38.88 14.14
N VAL A 900 6.14 38.31 13.42
CA VAL A 900 4.85 38.94 13.11
C VAL A 900 4.03 39.10 14.40
N GLU A 901 3.38 40.24 14.59
CA GLU A 901 2.48 40.48 15.74
C GLU A 901 1.37 39.40 15.79
N PRO A 902 1.16 38.74 16.94
CA PRO A 902 0.17 37.66 17.03
C PRO A 902 -1.25 38.16 16.79
N TRP A 903 -2.08 37.34 16.14
CA TRP A 903 -3.51 37.57 16.09
C TRP A 903 -4.09 37.56 17.52
N PRO A 904 -5.02 38.47 17.85
CA PRO A 904 -5.55 38.61 19.21
C PRO A 904 -6.52 37.47 19.57
N LEU A 905 -6.01 36.25 19.71
CA LEU A 905 -6.78 35.08 20.16
C LEU A 905 -7.07 35.18 21.66
N THR A 906 -8.27 34.75 22.06
CA THR A 906 -8.66 34.74 23.47
C THR A 906 -8.24 33.43 24.11
N ARG A 907 -7.29 33.47 25.04
CA ARG A 907 -6.93 32.33 25.89
C ARG A 907 -7.97 32.16 27.00
N LYS A 908 -8.58 30.98 27.08
CA LYS A 908 -9.45 30.57 28.19
C LYS A 908 -8.77 29.44 28.96
N GLU A 909 -8.84 29.53 30.27
CA GLU A 909 -8.33 28.51 31.18
C GLU A 909 -9.39 28.11 32.19
N ASP A 910 -9.55 26.80 32.37
CA ASP A 910 -10.46 26.24 33.35
C ASP A 910 -9.66 25.59 34.49
N TRP A 911 -9.52 26.31 35.61
CA TRP A 911 -8.73 25.92 36.77
C TRP A 911 -9.61 25.37 37.90
N ALA A 912 -10.45 24.38 37.62
CA ALA A 912 -11.40 23.87 38.62
C ALA A 912 -10.80 22.92 39.70
N ALA A 913 -9.60 22.34 39.55
CA ALA A 913 -8.79 21.66 40.62
C ALA A 913 -7.44 21.08 40.09
N PRO A 914 -6.33 20.99 40.88
CA PRO A 914 -5.08 20.29 40.45
C PRO A 914 -4.70 19.08 41.35
N PRO A 915 -3.90 18.09 40.87
CA PRO A 915 -2.48 18.30 40.52
C PRO A 915 -1.93 17.58 39.27
N ALA A 916 -2.74 16.93 38.43
CA ALA A 916 -2.21 16.26 37.24
C ALA A 916 -1.79 17.29 36.17
N PRO A 917 -0.63 17.13 35.49
CA PRO A 917 -0.27 17.97 34.36
C PRO A 917 -1.38 17.90 33.29
N PRO A 918 -1.76 19.03 32.66
CA PRO A 918 -2.82 19.05 31.67
C PRO A 918 -2.54 18.07 30.52
N ASN A 919 -3.52 17.27 30.16
CA ASN A 919 -3.38 16.30 29.08
C ASN A 919 -3.37 17.04 27.73
N PRO A 920 -2.32 16.92 26.89
CA PRO A 920 -2.26 17.60 25.60
C PRO A 920 -3.39 17.14 24.68
N ARG A 921 -4.04 18.08 24.00
CA ARG A 921 -5.14 17.81 23.05
C ARG A 921 -4.79 18.21 21.62
N LEU A 922 -4.27 19.43 21.43
CA LEU A 922 -3.86 19.99 20.14
C LEU A 922 -4.86 19.70 19.00
N LYS A 923 -6.14 20.01 19.25
CA LYS A 923 -7.25 19.77 18.33
C LYS A 923 -8.00 21.06 18.06
N ALA A 924 -8.41 21.24 16.82
CA ALA A 924 -9.19 22.41 16.42
C ALA A 924 -10.64 22.02 16.12
N ASP A 925 -11.58 22.78 16.66
CA ASP A 925 -12.93 22.93 16.12
C ASP A 925 -12.92 24.16 15.19
N LYS A 926 -12.78 23.88 13.89
CA LYS A 926 -12.62 24.91 12.85
C LYS A 926 -13.90 25.72 12.67
N THR A 927 -15.07 25.12 12.90
CA THR A 927 -16.37 25.77 12.74
C THR A 927 -16.64 26.71 13.91
N ALA A 928 -16.29 26.31 15.13
CA ALA A 928 -16.40 27.16 16.31
C ALA A 928 -15.27 28.20 16.44
N GLY A 929 -14.20 28.09 15.65
CA GLY A 929 -13.03 28.97 15.76
C GLY A 929 -12.25 28.74 17.07
N VAL A 930 -12.23 27.50 17.55
CA VAL A 930 -11.65 27.09 18.83
C VAL A 930 -10.50 26.09 18.61
N ILE A 931 -9.40 26.28 19.33
CA ILE A 931 -8.29 25.32 19.41
C ILE A 931 -8.14 24.87 20.86
N GLU A 932 -8.40 23.59 21.11
CA GLU A 932 -8.08 22.93 22.37
C GLU A 932 -6.58 22.61 22.41
N ILE A 933 -5.88 23.20 23.38
CA ILE A 933 -4.43 23.06 23.51
C ILE A 933 -4.13 21.86 24.41
N ASP A 934 -4.78 21.83 25.57
CA ASP A 934 -4.76 20.72 26.52
C ASP A 934 -6.12 20.62 27.23
N SER A 935 -6.21 19.79 28.27
CA SER A 935 -7.44 19.59 29.04
C SER A 935 -7.95 20.83 29.80
N MET A 936 -7.15 21.89 29.92
CA MET A 936 -7.46 23.08 30.72
C MET A 936 -7.39 24.39 29.92
N THR A 937 -6.61 24.44 28.84
CA THR A 937 -6.37 25.64 28.04
C THR A 937 -6.93 25.48 26.63
N ARG A 938 -7.66 26.50 26.19
CA ARG A 938 -8.12 26.65 24.81
C ARG A 938 -7.91 28.07 24.29
N LEU A 939 -7.75 28.19 22.99
CA LEU A 939 -7.75 29.46 22.25
C LEU A 939 -9.09 29.61 21.52
N GLU A 940 -9.74 30.76 21.68
CA GLU A 940 -10.99 31.13 21.00
C GLU A 940 -10.75 32.33 20.07
N GLY A 941 -11.60 32.48 19.05
CA GLY A 941 -11.56 33.62 18.13
C GLY A 941 -10.64 33.43 16.92
N VAL A 942 -10.36 32.19 16.52
CA VAL A 942 -9.63 31.91 15.28
C VAL A 942 -10.55 32.19 14.09
N PRO A 943 -10.22 33.12 13.18
CA PRO A 943 -11.05 33.43 12.03
C PRO A 943 -11.18 32.22 11.07
N PRO A 944 -12.36 31.99 10.45
CA PRO A 944 -12.54 30.89 9.50
C PRO A 944 -11.51 30.90 8.36
N GLU A 945 -11.20 32.09 7.84
CA GLU A 945 -10.24 32.27 6.75
C GLU A 945 -8.80 31.88 7.10
N ALA A 946 -8.43 31.80 8.39
CA ALA A 946 -7.11 31.33 8.80
C ALA A 946 -6.89 29.84 8.44
N TRP A 947 -7.96 29.06 8.28
CA TRP A 947 -7.91 27.66 7.89
C TRP A 947 -7.74 27.44 6.39
N ASP A 948 -7.99 28.47 5.58
CA ASP A 948 -7.96 28.41 4.11
C ASP A 948 -6.54 28.50 3.54
N TYR A 949 -5.61 29.13 4.27
CA TYR A 949 -4.21 29.14 3.87
C TYR A 949 -3.58 27.76 4.06
N ARG A 950 -3.47 27.03 2.95
CA ARG A 950 -3.02 25.64 2.91
C ARG A 950 -1.64 25.48 2.30
N LEU A 951 -0.85 24.63 2.95
CA LEU A 951 0.44 24.15 2.46
C LEU A 951 0.32 22.65 2.27
N GLY A 952 -0.05 22.28 1.04
CA GLY A 952 -0.38 20.93 0.64
C GLY A 952 -1.82 20.62 1.00
N ASN A 953 -2.05 19.63 1.86
CA ASN A 953 -3.38 19.19 2.28
C ASN A 953 -3.80 19.71 3.67
N ARG A 954 -2.96 20.52 4.32
CA ARG A 954 -3.12 21.01 5.70
C ARG A 954 -3.10 22.53 5.72
N SER A 955 -3.87 23.15 6.61
CA SER A 955 -3.70 24.57 6.88
C SER A 955 -2.36 24.83 7.55
N ALA A 956 -1.89 26.08 7.54
CA ALA A 956 -0.70 26.48 8.28
C ALA A 956 -0.81 26.17 9.79
N LEU A 957 -2.01 26.32 10.37
CA LEU A 957 -2.32 26.00 11.76
C LEU A 957 -2.30 24.47 12.02
N ASP A 958 -2.86 23.66 11.11
CA ASP A 958 -2.86 22.20 11.22
C ASP A 958 -1.43 21.63 11.30
N TRP A 959 -0.46 22.27 10.63
CA TRP A 959 0.95 21.87 10.68
C TRP A 959 1.56 22.05 12.08
N ILE A 960 1.23 23.14 12.77
CA ILE A 960 1.69 23.38 14.15
C ILE A 960 1.07 22.36 15.09
N LEU A 961 -0.25 22.17 15.00
CA LEU A 961 -0.97 21.26 15.88
C LEU A 961 -0.47 19.82 15.77
N GLU A 962 -0.20 19.33 14.55
CA GLU A 962 0.35 17.98 14.34
C GLU A 962 1.78 17.83 14.88
N GLU A 963 2.67 18.76 14.58
CA GLU A 963 4.10 18.58 14.85
C GLU A 963 4.48 18.72 16.34
N TYR A 964 3.61 19.36 17.13
CA TYR A 964 3.75 19.47 18.59
C TYR A 964 2.96 18.41 19.36
N GLN A 965 2.28 17.47 18.68
CA GLN A 965 1.67 16.33 19.37
C GLN A 965 2.74 15.43 19.97
N GLU A 966 2.46 14.95 21.20
CA GLU A 966 3.28 13.91 21.80
C GLU A 966 3.10 12.61 21.02
N ALA A 967 4.19 12.12 20.44
CA ALA A 967 4.23 10.87 19.69
C ALA A 967 5.40 10.01 20.15
N THR A 968 5.17 8.70 20.24
CA THR A 968 6.22 7.74 20.55
C THR A 968 7.19 7.63 19.36
N PRO A 969 8.52 7.74 19.58
CA PRO A 969 9.50 7.55 18.52
C PRO A 969 9.33 6.21 17.79
N ARG A 970 9.52 6.24 16.47
CA ARG A 970 9.40 5.04 15.62
C ARG A 970 10.63 4.16 15.77
N ASP A 971 11.80 4.77 15.87
CA ASP A 971 13.07 4.10 16.15
C ASP A 971 13.05 3.47 17.55
N PRO A 972 13.25 2.14 17.69
CA PRO A 972 13.19 1.45 18.98
C PRO A 972 14.18 2.00 20.00
N THR A 973 15.41 2.31 19.59
CA THR A 973 16.43 2.82 20.51
C THR A 973 16.07 4.21 21.02
N LEU A 974 15.52 5.07 20.16
CA LEU A 974 15.02 6.37 20.60
C LEU A 974 13.83 6.25 21.54
N ARG A 975 12.91 5.31 21.28
CA ARG A 975 11.77 5.03 22.15
C ARG A 975 12.21 4.64 23.55
N ASP A 976 13.19 3.76 23.65
CA ASP A 976 13.60 3.19 24.93
C ASP A 976 14.51 4.13 25.74
N GLN A 977 15.38 4.89 25.06
CA GLN A 977 16.45 5.65 25.73
C GLN A 977 16.29 7.18 25.66
N PHE A 978 15.50 7.70 24.72
CA PHE A 978 15.47 9.12 24.38
C PHE A 978 14.04 9.70 24.24
N ASN A 979 13.01 9.00 24.70
CA ASN A 979 11.61 9.44 24.63
C ASN A 979 11.24 10.47 25.73
N ALA A 980 11.86 11.64 25.65
CA ALA A 980 11.78 12.68 26.67
C ALA A 980 10.92 13.90 26.28
N TYR A 981 10.38 13.95 25.06
CA TYR A 981 9.53 15.07 24.62
C TYR A 981 8.24 15.11 25.46
N ARG A 982 7.92 16.28 26.01
CA ARG A 982 6.64 16.56 26.68
C ARG A 982 6.11 17.89 26.15
N PHE A 983 4.85 17.91 25.70
CA PHE A 983 4.22 19.10 25.15
C PHE A 983 4.17 20.25 26.16
N ALA A 984 4.03 19.92 27.44
CA ALA A 984 4.02 20.90 28.53
C ALA A 984 5.23 21.86 28.50
N ASP A 985 6.41 21.38 28.10
CA ASP A 985 7.64 22.19 28.00
C ASP A 985 7.58 23.23 26.86
N TYR A 986 6.67 23.05 25.90
CA TYR A 986 6.54 23.87 24.70
C TYR A 986 5.22 24.63 24.61
N LYS A 987 4.28 24.40 25.55
CA LYS A 987 2.92 24.94 25.53
C LYS A 987 2.87 26.44 25.23
N GLU A 988 3.61 27.25 25.99
CA GLU A 988 3.58 28.71 25.83
C GLU A 988 4.16 29.17 24.50
N ALA A 989 5.22 28.51 24.01
CA ALA A 989 5.78 28.79 22.69
C ALA A 989 4.80 28.43 21.56
N VAL A 990 4.01 27.35 21.74
CA VAL A 990 2.99 26.95 20.77
C VAL A 990 1.80 27.89 20.78
N LEU A 991 1.37 28.39 21.94
CA LEU A 991 0.30 29.40 22.04
C LEU A 991 0.68 30.68 21.27
N ASP A 992 1.89 31.21 21.51
CA ASP A 992 2.41 32.38 20.79
C ASP A 992 2.49 32.11 19.28
N LEU A 993 3.08 30.96 18.89
CA LEU A 993 3.22 30.58 17.50
C LEU A 993 1.87 30.45 16.77
N LEU A 994 0.84 29.87 17.40
CA LEU A 994 -0.50 29.78 16.84
C LEU A 994 -1.11 31.16 16.61
N GLY A 995 -0.92 32.12 17.54
CA GLY A 995 -1.34 33.50 17.35
C GLY A 995 -0.67 34.14 16.13
N ARG A 996 0.66 34.00 16.01
CA ARG A 996 1.43 34.57 14.87
C ARG A 996 1.05 33.92 13.54
N VAL A 997 0.89 32.60 13.50
CA VAL A 997 0.54 31.90 12.27
C VAL A 997 -0.93 32.08 11.89
N THR A 998 -1.81 32.37 12.86
CA THR A 998 -3.17 32.85 12.55
C THR A 998 -3.10 34.18 11.79
N ARG A 999 -2.30 35.14 12.27
CA ARG A 999 -2.06 36.42 11.60
C ARG A 999 -1.52 36.23 10.18
N VAL A 1000 -0.46 35.44 10.03
CA VAL A 1000 0.12 35.11 8.73
C VAL A 1000 -0.94 34.52 7.80
N SER A 1001 -1.74 33.56 8.27
CA SER A 1001 -2.74 32.89 7.44
C SER A 1001 -3.83 33.87 6.96
N VAL A 1002 -4.35 34.71 7.85
CA VAL A 1002 -5.38 35.71 7.53
C VAL A 1002 -4.87 36.70 6.48
N GLU A 1003 -3.70 37.29 6.70
CA GLU A 1003 -3.17 38.33 5.80
C GLU A 1003 -2.74 37.76 4.46
N THR A 1004 -2.21 36.53 4.44
CA THR A 1004 -1.97 35.80 3.19
C THR A 1004 -3.26 35.63 2.41
N MET A 1005 -4.35 35.18 3.04
CA MET A 1005 -5.64 35.02 2.34
C MET A 1005 -6.25 36.35 1.88
N GLN A 1006 -5.99 37.47 2.56
CA GLN A 1006 -6.38 38.80 2.06
C GLN A 1006 -5.64 39.15 0.76
N ILE A 1007 -4.33 38.90 0.71
CA ILE A 1007 -3.52 39.12 -0.49
C ILE A 1007 -3.99 38.22 -1.64
N LEU A 1008 -4.26 36.93 -1.38
CA LEU A 1008 -4.74 36.02 -2.43
C LEU A 1008 -6.11 36.43 -3.01
N ARG A 1009 -7.01 36.94 -2.17
CA ARG A 1009 -8.30 37.49 -2.62
C ARG A 1009 -8.12 38.73 -3.50
N ALA A 1010 -7.17 39.61 -3.14
CA ALA A 1010 -6.83 40.77 -3.96
C ALA A 1010 -6.23 40.38 -5.31
N MET A 1011 -5.35 39.36 -5.35
CA MET A 1011 -4.82 38.79 -6.60
C MET A 1011 -5.94 38.29 -7.51
N GLY A 1012 -6.87 37.48 -6.97
CA GLY A 1012 -7.97 36.91 -7.74
C GLY A 1012 -8.93 37.96 -8.32
N SER A 1013 -9.04 39.12 -7.68
CA SER A 1013 -9.88 40.22 -8.15
C SER A 1013 -9.22 41.09 -9.23
N ALA A 1014 -7.89 41.00 -9.38
CA ALA A 1014 -7.11 41.85 -10.29
C ALA A 1014 -6.88 41.23 -11.68
N VAL A 1015 -7.21 39.94 -11.87
CA VAL A 1015 -7.14 39.26 -13.17
C VAL A 1015 -8.55 39.27 -13.80
N PRO A 1016 -8.76 39.92 -14.97
CA PRO A 1016 -10.09 40.02 -15.58
C PRO A 1016 -10.73 38.65 -15.86
N GLU A 1017 -12.07 38.60 -15.87
CA GLU A 1017 -12.88 37.38 -16.08
C GLU A 1017 -12.62 36.62 -17.41
N SER A 1018 -11.87 37.20 -18.36
CA SER A 1018 -11.40 36.49 -19.55
C SER A 1018 -10.19 35.61 -19.22
N ARG A 1019 -10.45 34.33 -18.95
CA ARG A 1019 -9.49 33.27 -18.59
C ARG A 1019 -8.47 32.88 -19.68
N ASP A 1020 -7.92 33.82 -20.45
CA ASP A 1020 -6.83 33.52 -21.37
C ASP A 1020 -5.47 33.89 -20.77
N LEU A 1021 -5.00 33.03 -19.84
CA LEU A 1021 -3.58 32.95 -19.48
C LEU A 1021 -2.69 32.67 -20.71
N ALA A 1022 -3.28 32.22 -21.81
CA ALA A 1022 -2.65 32.08 -23.12
C ALA A 1022 -2.10 33.41 -23.68
N ASP A 1023 -2.74 34.55 -23.39
CA ASP A 1023 -2.27 35.89 -23.81
C ASP A 1023 -1.18 36.47 -22.87
N ALA A 1024 -0.94 35.83 -21.73
CA ALA A 1024 0.12 36.17 -20.78
C ALA A 1024 1.48 35.53 -21.13
N GLY A 1025 1.59 34.92 -22.31
CA GLY A 1025 2.83 34.38 -22.87
C GLY A 1025 3.95 35.43 -22.88
N CYS A 1026 5.15 34.94 -22.59
CA CYS A 1026 6.41 35.62 -22.86
C CYS A 1026 7.11 34.82 -24.00
#